data_AF-A0A2J8LIR1-F1
#
_entry.id   AF-A0A2J8LIR1-F1
#
_cell.length_a   1.000
_cell.length_b   1.000
_cell.length_c   1.000
_cell.angle_alpha   90.00
_cell.angle_beta   90.00
_cell.angle_gamma   90.00
#
_symmetry.space_group_name_H-M   'P 1'
#
loop_
_entity.id
_entity.type
_entity.pdbx_description
1 polymer ?
#
loop_
_entity_poly.entity_id
_entity_poly.type
_entity_poly.pdbx_seq_one_letter_code
_entity_poly.pdbx_strand_id
1 'polypeptide(L)'
;SLVVNYPFDDDEQGLATYSKSPDDAVFQQIALSYSKENSQMFQGRPCKNMYPNEYFPHGITNGASWYNVPGGMQDWNYLQTNCFEVTIELGCVKYPLEKELPNFWEQNRRSLIQFMKQVHQGVKGFVLDATDGRGILNATISVAEINHPVTTYKTGDYWRLLVPGTYKITASARGYNPVTKNVTVKSEGAIQVNFTLVRSSTDSNNESKKGKGASSSTNDASDPTTKEFETLIKDLSAENGLESLMLRSSSNLALALYRYHSYKDLSEFLRGLVMNYPHITNLTNLGQSTEYRHIWSLEISNKPNVSEPEEPKIRFVAGIHGNAPVGTELLLALAEFLCLNYKKNPAVTQLVDRTRIVIVPSLNPDGRERAQEKDCTSKIGQTNARGKDLDTDFTNNASQPETKAIIENLIQKQDFSLSVALDGGSMLVTYPYDKPVQTVENKETLKHLASLYANNHPSMHMGQPSCPNKSDENIPGGVMRGAEWHSHLGSMKDYSVTYGHCPEITVYTSCCYFPSAARLPSLWADNKRSLLSMLVEVHKGVHGFVKDKTGKPISKAVIVLNEGIKVQTKEGGYFHVLLAPGVHNIIAIADGYQQQHSQVFVHHDAASSVVIVFDTDNRIFGLPRELVVTVSGATMSALILTACIIWCICSIKSNRHKDGFHRLRQHHDEYEDEIRMMSTGSKKSLLSHEFQDETDTEEETLYSSKH
;
A
#
# COMPACT_ATOMS: atom_id res chain seq x y z
N SER A 1 -20.88 -3.78 -45.93
CA SER A 1 -22.11 -3.20 -46.49
C SER A 1 -22.00 -1.68 -46.49
N LEU A 2 -23.09 -0.90 -46.49
CA LEU A 2 -23.00 0.57 -46.36
C LEU A 2 -24.15 1.06 -45.46
N VAL A 3 -23.85 1.15 -44.16
CA VAL A 3 -24.81 1.37 -43.08
C VAL A 3 -24.05 1.91 -41.86
N VAL A 4 -24.72 2.67 -40.98
CA VAL A 4 -24.19 2.93 -39.63
C VAL A 4 -24.82 1.95 -38.65
N ASN A 5 -23.98 1.12 -38.05
CA ASN A 5 -24.34 0.12 -37.05
C ASN A 5 -24.24 0.72 -35.64
N TYR A 6 -25.23 0.49 -34.77
CA TYR A 6 -25.26 1.04 -33.41
C TYR A 6 -25.69 0.04 -32.31
N PRO A 7 -25.22 0.21 -31.06
CA PRO A 7 -25.48 -0.69 -29.93
C PRO A 7 -26.95 -0.96 -29.58
N PHE A 8 -27.29 -2.14 -29.06
CA PHE A 8 -26.34 -3.25 -28.80
C PHE A 8 -26.08 -4.12 -30.04
N ASP A 9 -24.85 -4.64 -30.13
CA ASP A 9 -24.41 -5.63 -31.11
C ASP A 9 -24.79 -7.07 -30.70
N ASP A 10 -25.06 -7.32 -29.41
CA ASP A 10 -25.60 -8.59 -28.90
C ASP A 10 -26.95 -8.49 -28.15
N ASP A 11 -27.47 -9.66 -27.78
CA ASP A 11 -28.78 -9.91 -27.18
C ASP A 11 -28.63 -11.09 -26.21
N GLU A 12 -29.31 -11.05 -25.05
CA GLU A 12 -29.17 -12.04 -23.96
C GLU A 12 -29.50 -13.49 -24.37
N GLN A 13 -30.26 -13.71 -25.44
CA GLN A 13 -30.59 -15.03 -25.97
C GLN A 13 -29.71 -15.44 -27.17
N GLY A 14 -28.75 -14.60 -27.58
CA GLY A 14 -27.89 -14.83 -28.75
C GLY A 14 -28.64 -14.74 -30.09
N LEU A 15 -29.81 -14.10 -30.10
CA LEU A 15 -30.68 -14.01 -31.28
C LEU A 15 -30.37 -12.77 -32.13
N ALA A 16 -30.73 -12.83 -33.41
CA ALA A 16 -30.63 -11.70 -34.33
C ALA A 16 -31.89 -10.80 -34.21
N THR A 17 -32.01 -10.09 -33.10
CA THR A 17 -33.19 -9.31 -32.69
C THR A 17 -32.81 -7.92 -32.18
N TYR A 18 -33.76 -6.98 -32.19
CA TYR A 18 -33.50 -5.60 -31.79
C TYR A 18 -33.17 -5.48 -30.30
N SER A 19 -31.90 -5.20 -29.99
CA SER A 19 -31.38 -5.12 -28.62
C SER A 19 -31.20 -3.65 -28.20
N LYS A 20 -32.11 -3.19 -27.35
CA LYS A 20 -32.27 -1.76 -27.03
C LYS A 20 -31.36 -1.30 -25.89
N SER A 21 -30.39 -0.44 -26.21
CA SER A 21 -29.56 0.23 -25.21
C SER A 21 -30.30 1.35 -24.44
N PRO A 22 -29.91 1.70 -23.20
CA PRO A 22 -30.53 2.79 -22.44
C PRO A 22 -30.54 4.15 -23.17
N ASP A 23 -29.47 4.49 -23.90
CA ASP A 23 -29.36 5.68 -24.73
C ASP A 23 -29.65 5.42 -26.23
N ASP A 24 -30.45 4.40 -26.57
CA ASP A 24 -30.87 4.02 -27.93
C ASP A 24 -31.29 5.22 -28.81
N ALA A 25 -32.02 6.20 -28.26
CA ALA A 25 -32.41 7.40 -28.98
C ALA A 25 -31.22 8.31 -29.37
N VAL A 26 -30.17 8.36 -28.54
CA VAL A 26 -28.91 9.07 -28.84
C VAL A 26 -28.16 8.32 -29.94
N PHE A 27 -28.06 6.99 -29.84
CA PHE A 27 -27.42 6.14 -30.84
C PHE A 27 -28.08 6.27 -32.23
N GLN A 28 -29.42 6.20 -32.28
CA GLN A 28 -30.16 6.48 -33.51
C GLN A 28 -29.90 7.89 -34.05
N GLN A 29 -29.84 8.92 -33.18
CA GLN A 29 -29.55 10.30 -33.61
C GLN A 29 -28.15 10.44 -34.22
N ILE A 30 -27.11 9.91 -33.56
CA ILE A 30 -25.74 10.05 -34.05
C ILE A 30 -25.50 9.22 -35.33
N ALA A 31 -26.06 8.01 -35.41
CA ALA A 31 -26.01 7.19 -36.62
C ALA A 31 -26.71 7.89 -37.80
N LEU A 32 -27.92 8.42 -37.57
CA LEU A 32 -28.69 9.16 -38.58
C LEU A 32 -27.99 10.44 -39.02
N SER A 33 -27.22 11.10 -38.13
CA SER A 33 -26.46 12.31 -38.46
C SER A 33 -25.35 12.05 -39.49
N TYR A 34 -24.79 10.84 -39.50
CA TYR A 34 -23.80 10.41 -40.49
C TYR A 34 -24.50 9.94 -41.78
N SER A 35 -25.47 9.02 -41.66
CA SER A 35 -26.10 8.38 -42.82
C SER A 35 -26.82 9.39 -43.71
N LYS A 36 -27.53 10.37 -43.12
CA LYS A 36 -28.32 11.39 -43.83
C LYS A 36 -27.50 12.27 -44.78
N GLU A 37 -26.22 12.48 -44.51
CA GLU A 37 -25.33 13.27 -45.36
C GLU A 37 -24.63 12.41 -46.44
N ASN A 38 -24.61 11.07 -46.30
CA ASN A 38 -24.18 10.14 -47.34
C ASN A 38 -25.41 9.67 -48.14
N SER A 39 -25.65 10.28 -49.30
CA SER A 39 -26.87 10.06 -50.09
C SER A 39 -27.06 8.64 -50.62
N GLN A 40 -26.01 7.80 -50.68
CA GLN A 40 -26.14 6.38 -51.04
C GLN A 40 -26.51 5.52 -49.82
N MET A 41 -25.94 5.82 -48.66
CA MET A 41 -26.25 5.17 -47.39
C MET A 41 -27.70 5.44 -46.97
N PHE A 42 -28.13 6.71 -46.99
CA PHE A 42 -29.48 7.11 -46.56
C PHE A 42 -30.62 6.45 -47.35
N GLN A 43 -30.38 6.05 -48.61
CA GLN A 43 -31.35 5.30 -49.44
C GLN A 43 -31.65 3.90 -48.90
N GLY A 44 -30.83 3.37 -47.99
CA GLY A 44 -31.03 2.08 -47.32
C GLY A 44 -30.88 0.83 -48.19
N ARG A 45 -30.71 0.96 -49.52
CA ARG A 45 -30.43 -0.15 -50.45
C ARG A 45 -29.13 0.10 -51.21
N PRO A 46 -27.97 0.04 -50.53
CA PRO A 46 -26.71 0.51 -51.10
C PRO A 46 -26.02 -0.50 -52.04
N CYS A 47 -26.20 -1.81 -51.78
CA CYS A 47 -25.39 -2.88 -52.36
C CYS A 47 -26.20 -3.83 -53.25
N LYS A 48 -27.25 -3.33 -53.92
CA LYS A 48 -28.30 -4.08 -54.65
C LYS A 48 -27.80 -5.24 -55.53
N ASN A 49 -26.63 -5.09 -56.16
CA ASN A 49 -26.07 -6.08 -57.09
C ASN A 49 -25.35 -7.25 -56.39
N MET A 50 -24.93 -7.08 -55.14
CA MET A 50 -24.17 -8.06 -54.35
C MET A 50 -25.00 -8.60 -53.18
N TYR A 51 -25.79 -7.74 -52.55
CA TYR A 51 -26.67 -8.05 -51.42
C TYR A 51 -28.10 -7.54 -51.74
N PRO A 52 -28.86 -8.22 -52.62
CA PRO A 52 -30.17 -7.75 -53.08
C PRO A 52 -31.24 -7.69 -51.98
N ASN A 53 -31.03 -8.45 -50.89
CA ASN A 53 -31.94 -8.55 -49.76
C ASN A 53 -31.61 -7.55 -48.62
N GLU A 54 -30.48 -6.85 -48.67
CA GLU A 54 -30.15 -5.83 -47.67
C GLU A 54 -31.07 -4.62 -47.78
N TYR A 55 -31.69 -4.25 -46.67
CA TYR A 55 -32.43 -3.00 -46.53
C TYR A 55 -32.29 -2.42 -45.12
N PHE A 56 -31.63 -1.28 -45.03
CA PHE A 56 -31.38 -0.55 -43.78
C PHE A 56 -32.14 0.78 -43.81
N PRO A 57 -33.32 0.92 -43.15
CA PRO A 57 -34.11 2.16 -43.17
C PRO A 57 -33.27 3.38 -42.78
N HIS A 58 -33.27 4.41 -43.61
CA HIS A 58 -32.43 5.62 -43.45
C HIS A 58 -30.92 5.39 -43.36
N GLY A 59 -30.42 4.20 -43.76
CA GLY A 59 -28.99 3.88 -43.74
C GLY A 59 -28.41 3.59 -42.36
N ILE A 60 -29.24 3.21 -41.38
CA ILE A 60 -28.80 2.84 -40.02
C ILE A 60 -29.37 1.46 -39.63
N THR A 61 -28.70 0.77 -38.71
CA THR A 61 -29.20 -0.48 -38.11
C THR A 61 -28.71 -0.65 -36.67
N ASN A 62 -29.52 -1.30 -35.83
CA ASN A 62 -29.06 -1.89 -34.58
C ASN A 62 -28.26 -3.17 -34.89
N GLY A 63 -27.16 -3.41 -34.16
CA GLY A 63 -26.23 -4.51 -34.45
C GLY A 63 -26.83 -5.89 -34.25
N ALA A 64 -27.38 -6.17 -33.07
CA ALA A 64 -28.06 -7.42 -32.79
C ALA A 64 -29.20 -7.69 -33.79
N SER A 65 -29.94 -6.66 -34.21
CA SER A 65 -30.98 -6.76 -35.24
C SER A 65 -30.47 -7.05 -36.66
N TRP A 66 -29.17 -6.88 -36.94
CA TRP A 66 -28.55 -7.20 -38.23
C TRP A 66 -27.86 -8.57 -38.19
N TYR A 67 -26.94 -8.77 -37.24
CA TYR A 67 -26.41 -10.06 -36.83
C TYR A 67 -25.75 -9.95 -35.45
N ASN A 68 -25.99 -10.92 -34.58
CA ASN A 68 -25.51 -10.92 -33.20
C ASN A 68 -23.97 -11.07 -33.13
N VAL A 69 -23.29 -10.20 -32.38
CA VAL A 69 -21.83 -10.22 -32.16
C VAL A 69 -21.51 -10.11 -30.66
N PRO A 70 -21.47 -11.23 -29.92
CA PRO A 70 -21.22 -11.23 -28.49
C PRO A 70 -19.89 -10.57 -28.11
N GLY A 71 -19.93 -9.58 -27.23
CA GLY A 71 -18.74 -8.85 -26.79
C GLY A 71 -18.15 -7.88 -27.83
N GLY A 72 -19.00 -7.26 -28.66
CA GLY A 72 -18.62 -6.22 -29.60
C GLY A 72 -17.90 -5.02 -28.95
N MET A 73 -17.01 -4.36 -29.72
CA MET A 73 -16.23 -3.20 -29.24
C MET A 73 -17.13 -2.01 -28.88
N GLN A 74 -18.20 -1.80 -29.65
CA GLN A 74 -19.16 -0.72 -29.43
C GLN A 74 -19.84 -0.85 -28.07
N ASP A 75 -20.31 -2.07 -27.78
CA ASP A 75 -21.02 -2.42 -26.55
C ASP A 75 -20.08 -2.35 -25.34
N TRP A 76 -18.84 -2.86 -25.47
CA TRP A 76 -17.83 -2.73 -24.42
C TRP A 76 -17.52 -1.26 -24.11
N ASN A 77 -17.32 -0.42 -25.12
CA ASN A 77 -17.00 0.99 -24.93
C ASN A 77 -18.15 1.75 -24.25
N TYR A 78 -19.41 1.46 -24.60
CA TYR A 78 -20.58 2.05 -23.97
C TYR A 78 -20.86 1.52 -22.55
N LEU A 79 -20.59 0.24 -22.27
CA LEU A 79 -20.85 -0.35 -20.95
C LEU A 79 -19.73 -0.10 -19.93
N GLN A 80 -18.47 0.05 -20.37
CA GLN A 80 -17.29 0.11 -19.49
C GLN A 80 -16.62 1.50 -19.40
N THR A 81 -17.09 2.46 -20.21
CA THR A 81 -16.54 3.82 -20.30
C THR A 81 -17.67 4.87 -20.50
N ASN A 82 -17.31 6.14 -20.65
CA ASN A 82 -18.26 7.22 -21.01
C ASN A 82 -18.42 7.40 -22.54
N CYS A 83 -17.92 6.46 -23.35
CA CYS A 83 -17.81 6.59 -24.81
C CYS A 83 -19.05 6.08 -25.56
N PHE A 84 -19.41 6.79 -26.63
CA PHE A 84 -20.51 6.43 -27.53
C PHE A 84 -19.93 6.05 -28.90
N GLU A 85 -19.97 4.77 -29.25
CA GLU A 85 -19.39 4.24 -30.49
C GLU A 85 -20.46 3.71 -31.44
N VAL A 86 -20.22 3.89 -32.75
CA VAL A 86 -20.99 3.28 -33.84
C VAL A 86 -20.01 2.81 -34.92
N THR A 87 -20.20 1.61 -35.47
CA THR A 87 -19.43 1.16 -36.64
C THR A 87 -20.02 1.76 -37.91
N ILE A 88 -19.17 2.34 -38.75
CA ILE A 88 -19.57 2.89 -40.04
C ILE A 88 -19.07 1.93 -41.12
N GLU A 89 -19.98 1.16 -41.70
CA GLU A 89 -19.70 0.33 -42.87
C GLU A 89 -19.59 1.27 -44.09
N LEU A 90 -18.38 1.39 -44.67
CA LEU A 90 -18.05 2.41 -45.68
C LEU A 90 -18.30 2.00 -47.14
N GLY A 91 -18.65 0.74 -47.43
CA GLY A 91 -18.83 0.29 -48.81
C GLY A 91 -19.09 -1.20 -49.02
N CYS A 92 -19.68 -1.52 -50.17
CA CYS A 92 -20.04 -2.89 -50.55
C CYS A 92 -18.83 -3.79 -50.86
N VAL A 93 -17.66 -3.22 -51.16
CA VAL A 93 -16.44 -3.94 -51.53
C VAL A 93 -15.39 -3.70 -50.44
N LYS A 94 -14.94 -4.77 -49.77
CA LYS A 94 -13.96 -4.69 -48.67
C LYS A 94 -12.58 -4.15 -49.08
N TYR A 95 -12.26 -4.20 -50.37
CA TYR A 95 -11.01 -3.69 -50.94
C TYR A 95 -11.31 -3.04 -52.31
N PRO A 96 -11.71 -1.76 -52.34
CA PRO A 96 -12.00 -1.03 -53.59
C PRO A 96 -10.71 -0.72 -54.37
N LEU A 97 -10.84 -0.30 -55.62
CA LEU A 97 -9.69 0.09 -56.43
C LEU A 97 -9.18 1.47 -55.98
N GLU A 98 -7.85 1.69 -56.02
CA GLU A 98 -7.19 2.94 -55.60
C GLU A 98 -7.84 4.20 -56.21
N LYS A 99 -8.15 4.14 -57.52
CA LYS A 99 -8.83 5.20 -58.29
C LYS A 99 -10.22 5.59 -57.75
N GLU A 100 -10.83 4.78 -56.90
CA GLU A 100 -12.17 4.98 -56.33
C GLU A 100 -12.10 5.65 -54.96
N LEU A 101 -10.95 5.64 -54.28
CA LEU A 101 -10.76 6.23 -52.95
C LEU A 101 -11.15 7.72 -52.87
N PRO A 102 -10.87 8.59 -53.87
CA PRO A 102 -11.34 9.98 -53.86
C PRO A 102 -12.88 10.12 -53.86
N ASN A 103 -13.58 9.17 -54.48
CA ASN A 103 -15.05 9.14 -54.50
C ASN A 103 -15.60 8.69 -53.14
N PHE A 104 -15.00 7.66 -52.52
CA PHE A 104 -15.33 7.28 -51.13
C PHE A 104 -15.07 8.40 -50.13
N TRP A 105 -13.99 9.18 -50.31
CA TRP A 105 -13.73 10.36 -49.51
C TRP A 105 -14.83 11.42 -49.67
N GLU A 106 -15.15 11.84 -50.90
CA GLU A 106 -16.15 12.89 -51.11
C GLU A 106 -17.56 12.52 -50.65
N GLN A 107 -17.95 11.24 -50.78
CA GLN A 107 -19.23 10.74 -50.25
C GLN A 107 -19.33 10.81 -48.71
N ASN A 108 -18.21 10.64 -48.00
CA ASN A 108 -18.19 10.50 -46.54
C ASN A 108 -17.65 11.73 -45.80
N ARG A 109 -16.92 12.62 -46.48
CA ARG A 109 -16.32 13.87 -45.93
C ARG A 109 -17.34 14.70 -45.17
N ARG A 110 -18.55 14.85 -45.71
CA ARG A 110 -19.61 15.66 -45.09
C ARG A 110 -20.30 14.95 -43.92
N SER A 111 -20.51 13.63 -44.02
CA SER A 111 -20.99 12.79 -42.93
C SER A 111 -20.06 12.78 -41.73
N LEU A 112 -18.75 12.64 -41.94
CA LEU A 112 -17.73 12.72 -40.89
C LEU A 112 -17.80 14.05 -40.13
N ILE A 113 -18.03 15.17 -40.83
CA ILE A 113 -18.15 16.49 -40.21
C ILE A 113 -19.43 16.63 -39.38
N GLN A 114 -20.59 16.16 -39.84
CA GLN A 114 -21.82 16.21 -39.04
C GLN A 114 -21.81 15.19 -37.88
N PHE A 115 -21.09 14.08 -38.02
CA PHE A 115 -20.88 13.12 -36.94
C PHE A 115 -19.95 13.70 -35.85
N MET A 116 -18.83 14.33 -36.22
CA MET A 116 -17.98 15.07 -35.26
C MET A 116 -18.78 16.16 -34.52
N LYS A 117 -19.73 16.83 -35.19
CA LYS A 117 -20.62 17.82 -34.56
C LYS A 117 -21.51 17.24 -33.45
N GLN A 118 -21.76 15.92 -33.41
CA GLN A 118 -22.58 15.31 -32.35
C GLN A 118 -21.93 15.39 -30.96
N VAL A 119 -20.59 15.41 -30.87
CA VAL A 119 -19.85 15.57 -29.60
C VAL A 119 -20.07 16.95 -28.94
N HIS A 120 -20.75 17.87 -29.65
CA HIS A 120 -21.12 19.20 -29.19
C HIS A 120 -22.65 19.31 -28.94
N GLN A 121 -23.30 18.24 -28.47
CA GLN A 121 -24.72 18.21 -28.09
C GLN A 121 -24.93 17.65 -26.67
N GLY A 122 -26.17 17.61 -26.20
CA GLY A 122 -26.51 17.16 -24.85
C GLY A 122 -26.11 18.17 -23.77
N VAL A 123 -25.42 17.68 -22.74
CA VAL A 123 -25.01 18.45 -21.55
C VAL A 123 -23.52 18.26 -21.31
N LYS A 124 -22.83 19.33 -20.87
CA LYS A 124 -21.45 19.29 -20.40
C LYS A 124 -21.29 20.15 -19.15
N GLY A 125 -20.21 20.01 -18.40
CA GLY A 125 -19.93 20.91 -17.29
C GLY A 125 -18.90 20.37 -16.32
N PHE A 126 -18.93 20.92 -15.11
CA PHE A 126 -18.03 20.57 -14.01
C PHE A 126 -18.80 20.20 -12.75
N VAL A 127 -18.34 19.19 -12.02
CA VAL A 127 -18.76 18.89 -10.63
C VAL A 127 -17.66 19.36 -9.68
N LEU A 128 -18.00 20.32 -8.83
CA LEU A 128 -17.06 21.02 -7.96
C LEU A 128 -17.40 20.82 -6.47
N ASP A 129 -16.39 20.83 -5.61
CA ASP A 129 -16.58 20.93 -4.16
C ASP A 129 -16.99 22.36 -3.77
N ALA A 130 -18.03 22.50 -2.95
CA ALA A 130 -18.46 23.77 -2.37
C ALA A 130 -17.40 24.43 -1.46
N THR A 131 -16.44 23.65 -0.95
CA THR A 131 -15.50 24.05 0.10
C THR A 131 -14.25 24.75 -0.43
N ASP A 132 -13.60 24.16 -1.44
CA ASP A 132 -12.33 24.64 -2.02
C ASP A 132 -12.41 24.93 -3.53
N GLY A 133 -13.58 24.73 -4.14
CA GLY A 133 -13.84 24.97 -5.56
C GLY A 133 -13.18 23.96 -6.50
N ARG A 134 -12.53 22.90 -6.01
CA ARG A 134 -11.85 21.92 -6.86
C ARG A 134 -12.83 20.99 -7.56
N GLY A 135 -12.40 20.48 -8.71
CA GLY A 135 -13.10 19.43 -9.44
C GLY A 135 -13.07 18.09 -8.73
N ILE A 136 -14.22 17.42 -8.68
CA ILE A 136 -14.38 16.11 -8.06
C ILE A 136 -14.23 15.03 -9.15
N LEU A 137 -13.15 14.24 -9.14
CA LEU A 137 -12.98 13.08 -10.03
C LEU A 137 -13.98 11.96 -9.66
N ASN A 138 -14.45 11.21 -10.67
CA ASN A 138 -15.36 10.06 -10.50
C ASN A 138 -16.66 10.41 -9.74
N ALA A 139 -17.11 11.67 -9.82
CA ALA A 139 -18.48 12.02 -9.52
C ALA A 139 -19.39 11.44 -10.63
N THR A 140 -20.49 10.82 -10.22
CA THR A 140 -21.46 10.18 -11.10
C THR A 140 -22.49 11.20 -11.56
N ILE A 141 -22.70 11.29 -12.87
CA ILE A 141 -23.79 12.02 -13.50
C ILE A 141 -24.85 11.02 -13.95
N SER A 142 -25.97 10.94 -13.23
CA SER A 142 -27.12 10.13 -13.61
C SER A 142 -28.23 10.98 -14.20
N VAL A 143 -28.96 10.42 -15.16
CA VAL A 143 -30.13 11.03 -15.80
C VAL A 143 -31.34 10.19 -15.44
N ALA A 144 -32.41 10.82 -14.93
CA ALA A 144 -33.64 10.11 -14.62
C ALA A 144 -34.18 9.38 -15.87
N GLU A 145 -34.71 8.18 -15.65
CA GLU A 145 -35.27 7.29 -16.69
C GLU A 145 -34.27 6.73 -17.72
N ILE A 146 -32.97 7.10 -17.66
CA ILE A 146 -31.91 6.50 -18.49
C ILE A 146 -30.90 5.73 -17.63
N ASN A 147 -30.90 4.40 -17.76
CA ASN A 147 -30.04 3.51 -16.97
C ASN A 147 -28.61 3.36 -17.52
N HIS A 148 -27.95 4.50 -17.81
CA HIS A 148 -26.51 4.56 -18.11
C HIS A 148 -25.94 5.91 -17.60
N PRO A 149 -25.26 5.91 -16.43
CA PRO A 149 -24.60 7.09 -15.89
C PRO A 149 -23.20 7.28 -16.49
N VAL A 150 -22.72 8.52 -16.51
CA VAL A 150 -21.34 8.86 -16.90
C VAL A 150 -20.56 9.45 -15.73
N THR A 151 -19.23 9.36 -15.75
CA THR A 151 -18.35 9.88 -14.68
C THR A 151 -17.60 11.15 -15.10
N THR A 152 -17.23 11.98 -14.11
CA THR A 152 -16.32 13.12 -14.30
C THR A 152 -14.86 12.69 -14.39
N TYR A 153 -14.05 13.45 -15.14
CA TYR A 153 -12.60 13.31 -15.17
C TYR A 153 -11.90 14.23 -14.14
N LYS A 154 -10.56 14.32 -14.21
CA LYS A 154 -9.67 14.86 -13.15
C LYS A 154 -9.95 16.30 -12.73
N THR A 155 -10.58 17.12 -13.58
CA THR A 155 -10.94 18.51 -13.23
C THR A 155 -12.41 18.66 -12.84
N GLY A 156 -13.10 17.54 -12.57
CA GLY A 156 -14.55 17.50 -12.36
C GLY A 156 -15.35 17.61 -13.66
N ASP A 157 -14.68 17.63 -14.80
CA ASP A 157 -15.22 17.80 -16.14
C ASP A 157 -16.00 16.59 -16.63
N TYR A 158 -17.16 16.82 -17.27
CA TYR A 158 -17.97 15.75 -17.87
C TYR A 158 -18.71 16.20 -19.15
N TRP A 159 -19.06 15.20 -19.96
CA TRP A 159 -19.96 15.30 -21.11
C TRP A 159 -21.00 14.19 -21.01
N ARG A 160 -22.25 14.50 -21.34
CA ARG A 160 -23.38 13.58 -21.34
C ARG A 160 -24.23 13.86 -22.57
N LEU A 161 -24.04 13.06 -23.62
CA LEU A 161 -24.86 13.14 -24.83
C LEU A 161 -26.31 12.81 -24.49
N LEU A 162 -27.23 13.64 -24.99
CA LEU A 162 -28.68 13.51 -24.83
C LEU A 162 -29.35 14.10 -26.06
N VAL A 163 -30.47 13.51 -26.48
CA VAL A 163 -31.36 14.09 -27.51
C VAL A 163 -32.08 15.33 -26.95
N PRO A 164 -32.71 16.17 -27.80
CA PRO A 164 -33.46 17.33 -27.33
C PRO A 164 -34.64 16.92 -26.44
N GLY A 165 -34.73 17.49 -25.24
CA GLY A 165 -35.67 17.05 -24.21
C GLY A 165 -35.45 17.78 -22.88
N THR A 166 -36.30 17.52 -21.88
CA THR A 166 -36.12 18.04 -20.51
C THR A 166 -35.90 16.89 -19.54
N TYR A 167 -34.77 16.93 -18.84
CA TYR A 167 -34.25 15.85 -18.02
C TYR A 167 -34.08 16.28 -16.57
N LYS A 168 -34.16 15.32 -15.64
CA LYS A 168 -33.67 15.50 -14.27
C LYS A 168 -32.29 14.86 -14.20
N ILE A 169 -31.25 15.68 -14.01
CA ILE A 169 -29.85 15.23 -13.99
C ILE A 169 -29.32 15.39 -12.57
N THR A 170 -28.75 14.33 -12.01
CA THR A 170 -28.19 14.32 -10.65
C THR A 170 -26.69 14.11 -10.71
N ALA A 171 -25.93 15.02 -10.10
CA ALA A 171 -24.53 14.78 -9.77
C ALA A 171 -24.42 14.23 -8.34
N SER A 172 -23.66 13.16 -8.16
CA SER A 172 -23.37 12.57 -6.85
C SER A 172 -21.89 12.17 -6.75
N ALA A 173 -21.33 12.20 -5.54
CA ALA A 173 -19.96 11.77 -5.27
C ALA A 173 -19.86 11.21 -3.84
N ARG A 174 -18.95 10.25 -3.61
CA ARG A 174 -18.78 9.67 -2.27
C ARG A 174 -18.31 10.73 -1.28
N GLY A 175 -18.97 10.82 -0.13
CA GLY A 175 -18.71 11.85 0.89
C GLY A 175 -19.41 13.19 0.67
N TYR A 176 -20.21 13.35 -0.39
CA TYR A 176 -20.96 14.58 -0.70
C TYR A 176 -22.47 14.34 -0.79
N ASN A 177 -23.24 15.37 -0.49
CA ASN A 177 -24.68 15.38 -0.71
C ASN A 177 -24.97 15.51 -2.22
N PRO A 178 -25.82 14.64 -2.82
CA PRO A 178 -26.13 14.69 -4.24
C PRO A 178 -26.98 15.92 -4.59
N VAL A 179 -26.81 16.44 -5.81
CA VAL A 179 -27.54 17.63 -6.29
C VAL A 179 -28.22 17.32 -7.62
N THR A 180 -29.55 17.39 -7.64
CA THR A 180 -30.37 17.23 -8.85
C THR A 180 -30.73 18.59 -9.46
N LYS A 181 -30.71 18.69 -10.79
CA LYS A 181 -31.16 19.86 -11.56
C LYS A 181 -32.11 19.43 -12.68
N ASN A 182 -33.12 20.24 -12.95
CA ASN A 182 -33.95 20.11 -14.16
C ASN A 182 -33.24 20.84 -15.31
N VAL A 183 -33.08 20.18 -16.46
CA VAL A 183 -32.17 20.58 -17.54
C VAL A 183 -32.83 20.36 -18.90
N THR A 184 -33.02 21.42 -19.69
CA THR A 184 -33.65 21.35 -21.03
C THR A 184 -32.61 21.43 -22.14
N VAL A 185 -32.31 20.29 -22.75
CA VAL A 185 -31.42 20.13 -23.91
C VAL A 185 -32.12 20.61 -25.18
N LYS A 186 -31.41 21.36 -26.01
CA LYS A 186 -31.90 21.89 -27.30
C LYS A 186 -31.34 21.09 -28.47
N SER A 187 -31.91 21.28 -29.66
CA SER A 187 -31.42 20.73 -30.94
C SER A 187 -30.09 21.33 -31.42
N GLU A 188 -29.57 22.37 -30.76
CA GLU A 188 -28.32 23.03 -31.13
C GLU A 188 -27.45 23.30 -29.90
N GLY A 189 -26.27 22.68 -29.89
CA GLY A 189 -25.23 22.89 -28.88
C GLY A 189 -25.39 22.10 -27.58
N ALA A 190 -24.25 21.78 -26.96
CA ALA A 190 -24.19 21.22 -25.61
C ALA A 190 -24.34 22.34 -24.58
N ILE A 191 -25.39 22.28 -23.76
CA ILE A 191 -25.61 23.26 -22.69
C ILE A 191 -24.69 23.00 -21.51
N GLN A 192 -24.17 24.07 -20.90
CA GLN A 192 -23.28 23.96 -19.76
C GLN A 192 -24.07 23.92 -18.44
N VAL A 193 -23.89 22.86 -17.65
CA VAL A 193 -24.50 22.68 -16.34
C VAL A 193 -23.39 22.30 -15.34
N ASN A 194 -22.94 23.26 -14.54
CA ASN A 194 -22.04 22.96 -13.44
C ASN A 194 -22.85 22.51 -12.21
N PHE A 195 -22.33 21.54 -11.47
CA PHE A 195 -22.83 21.12 -10.15
C PHE A 195 -21.81 21.51 -9.08
N THR A 196 -22.30 21.89 -7.91
CA THR A 196 -21.48 22.19 -6.74
C THR A 196 -22.01 21.34 -5.60
N LEU A 197 -21.21 20.39 -5.13
CA LEU A 197 -21.61 19.42 -4.12
C LEU A 197 -21.06 19.83 -2.76
N VAL A 198 -21.89 19.73 -1.72
CA VAL A 198 -21.50 20.03 -0.33
C VAL A 198 -21.08 18.72 0.34
N ARG A 199 -19.92 18.69 0.99
CA ARG A 199 -19.45 17.55 1.79
C ARG A 199 -20.50 17.18 2.85
N SER A 200 -20.80 15.90 3.01
CA SER A 200 -21.84 15.45 3.94
C SER A 200 -21.44 15.68 5.40
N SER A 201 -22.04 16.71 6.00
CA SER A 201 -21.81 17.17 7.38
C SER A 201 -23.03 16.91 8.27
N THR A 202 -22.95 15.88 9.10
CA THR A 202 -23.76 15.78 10.34
C THR A 202 -22.97 16.41 11.48
N ASP A 203 -22.80 17.74 11.46
CA ASP A 203 -22.42 18.50 12.65
C ASP A 203 -22.63 20.00 12.48
N SER A 204 -23.25 20.63 13.48
CA SER A 204 -23.30 22.08 13.72
C SER A 204 -24.10 22.39 14.99
N ASN A 205 -23.44 22.33 16.15
CA ASN A 205 -23.61 23.26 17.30
C ASN A 205 -23.01 22.68 18.59
N ASN A 206 -21.74 22.99 18.91
CA ASN A 206 -21.30 23.29 20.29
C ASN A 206 -19.86 23.84 20.46
N GLU A 207 -19.30 24.56 19.47
CA GLU A 207 -18.02 25.29 19.65
C GLU A 207 -18.22 26.79 19.87
N SER A 208 -18.67 27.18 21.07
CA SER A 208 -18.59 28.60 21.51
C SER A 208 -18.70 28.80 23.03
N LYS A 209 -17.77 28.24 23.83
CA LYS A 209 -17.36 28.75 25.17
C LYS A 209 -16.24 27.92 25.83
N LYS A 210 -14.98 28.34 25.67
CA LYS A 210 -13.91 28.12 26.67
C LYS A 210 -13.09 29.39 26.83
N GLY A 211 -13.24 30.05 27.98
CA GLY A 211 -12.52 31.27 28.32
C GLY A 211 -11.53 31.04 29.47
N LYS A 212 -10.28 31.44 29.26
CA LYS A 212 -9.23 31.76 30.26
C LYS A 212 -9.34 31.12 31.67
N GLY A 213 -8.61 30.02 31.84
CA GLY A 213 -7.43 29.99 32.71
C GLY A 213 -7.59 29.81 34.24
N ALA A 214 -6.87 28.82 34.76
CA ALA A 214 -6.28 28.84 36.10
C ALA A 214 -5.02 27.93 36.08
N SER A 215 -3.93 28.36 36.71
CA SER A 215 -2.72 27.56 36.88
C SER A 215 -2.66 26.93 38.27
N SER A 216 -2.33 25.64 38.36
CA SER A 216 -1.88 25.00 39.60
C SER A 216 -0.78 24.00 39.28
N SER A 217 0.22 23.91 40.15
CA SER A 217 1.49 23.22 39.87
C SER A 217 1.63 21.92 40.67
N THR A 218 1.79 20.80 39.98
CA THR A 218 2.41 19.57 40.50
C THR A 218 3.30 18.96 39.42
N ASN A 219 4.39 18.32 39.84
CA ASN A 219 5.41 17.77 38.93
C ASN A 219 4.98 16.39 38.42
N ASP A 220 4.53 16.30 37.18
CA ASP A 220 4.46 15.05 36.43
C ASP A 220 4.54 15.35 34.92
N ALA A 221 5.60 14.87 34.26
CA ALA A 221 6.12 15.46 33.03
C ALA A 221 5.71 14.71 31.75
N SER A 222 4.41 14.56 31.52
CA SER A 222 3.87 14.27 30.19
C SER A 222 2.93 15.39 29.71
N ASP A 223 2.96 15.65 28.40
CA ASP A 223 2.13 16.64 27.73
C ASP A 223 0.64 16.37 28.01
N PRO A 224 -0.20 17.37 28.32
CA PRO A 224 -1.66 17.20 28.39
C PRO A 224 -2.24 16.48 27.16
N THR A 225 -1.70 16.68 25.94
CA THR A 225 -2.17 15.96 24.74
C THR A 225 -1.86 14.45 24.75
N THR A 226 -0.91 14.01 25.58
CA THR A 226 -0.59 12.60 25.79
C THR A 226 -1.52 11.99 26.83
N LYS A 227 -1.77 12.68 27.96
CA LYS A 227 -2.70 12.19 29.01
C LYS A 227 -4.15 12.07 28.52
N GLU A 228 -4.60 12.98 27.67
CA GLU A 228 -5.91 12.86 26.99
C GLU A 228 -5.96 11.61 26.09
N PHE A 229 -4.86 11.27 25.40
CA PHE A 229 -4.79 10.10 24.52
C PHE A 229 -4.68 8.77 25.28
N GLU A 230 -3.88 8.71 26.35
CA GLU A 230 -3.82 7.57 27.28
C GLU A 230 -5.21 7.25 27.85
N THR A 231 -5.98 8.30 28.18
CA THR A 231 -7.37 8.18 28.64
C THR A 231 -8.27 7.63 27.53
N LEU A 232 -8.12 8.09 26.28
CA LEU A 232 -8.88 7.54 25.15
C LEU A 232 -8.60 6.05 24.91
N ILE A 233 -7.33 5.62 24.94
CA ILE A 233 -6.96 4.21 24.74
C ILE A 233 -7.58 3.33 25.84
N LYS A 234 -7.61 3.83 27.08
CA LYS A 234 -8.29 3.16 28.20
C LYS A 234 -9.80 3.08 28.01
N ASP A 235 -10.45 4.18 27.64
CA ASP A 235 -11.90 4.22 27.40
C ASP A 235 -12.30 3.31 26.22
N LEU A 236 -11.53 3.27 25.14
CA LEU A 236 -11.76 2.38 23.99
C LEU A 236 -11.48 0.90 24.30
N SER A 237 -10.63 0.62 25.30
CA SER A 237 -10.33 -0.73 25.78
C SER A 237 -11.38 -1.30 26.73
N ALA A 238 -12.29 -0.48 27.25
CA ALA A 238 -13.42 -0.93 28.04
C ALA A 238 -14.43 -1.71 27.18
N GLU A 239 -15.18 -2.62 27.81
CA GLU A 239 -16.06 -3.62 27.17
C GLU A 239 -17.01 -3.06 26.09
N ASN A 240 -17.50 -1.82 26.27
CA ASN A 240 -18.41 -1.12 25.35
C ASN A 240 -17.82 0.16 24.72
N GLY A 241 -16.54 0.46 24.94
CA GLY A 241 -15.89 1.70 24.48
C GLY A 241 -15.88 1.82 22.95
N LEU A 242 -15.54 0.72 22.28
CA LEU A 242 -15.49 0.64 20.82
C LEU A 242 -16.88 0.70 20.17
N GLU A 243 -17.95 0.34 20.88
CA GLU A 243 -19.33 0.48 20.38
C GLU A 243 -19.79 1.94 20.40
N SER A 244 -19.42 2.71 21.43
CA SER A 244 -19.62 4.16 21.48
C SER A 244 -18.92 4.86 20.31
N LEU A 245 -17.70 4.43 19.96
CA LEU A 245 -16.99 4.86 18.75
C LEU A 245 -17.77 4.52 17.47
N MET A 246 -18.28 3.29 17.35
CA MET A 246 -19.01 2.80 16.18
C MET A 246 -20.33 3.56 15.95
N LEU A 247 -21.13 3.77 17.00
CA LEU A 247 -22.42 4.47 16.95
C LEU A 247 -22.29 5.93 16.53
N ARG A 248 -21.29 6.65 17.09
CA ARG A 248 -21.01 8.06 16.75
C ARG A 248 -20.47 8.23 15.32
N SER A 249 -19.96 7.17 14.70
CA SER A 249 -19.35 7.18 13.37
C SER A 249 -20.29 6.69 12.26
N SER A 250 -21.55 7.12 12.31
CA SER A 250 -22.64 6.65 11.44
C SER A 250 -22.63 7.32 10.05
N SER A 251 -21.52 7.17 9.33
CA SER A 251 -21.40 7.55 7.91
C SER A 251 -22.04 6.52 6.98
N ASN A 252 -22.63 6.96 5.85
CA ASN A 252 -23.26 6.12 4.81
C ASN A 252 -22.26 5.27 3.98
N LEU A 253 -21.47 4.43 4.64
CA LEU A 253 -20.47 3.52 4.05
C LEU A 253 -21.11 2.39 3.20
N ALA A 254 -22.43 2.21 3.30
CA ALA A 254 -23.17 1.11 2.68
C ALA A 254 -22.96 1.00 1.17
N LEU A 255 -22.87 2.14 0.45
CA LEU A 255 -22.71 2.17 -1.01
C LEU A 255 -21.39 1.57 -1.51
N ALA A 256 -20.32 1.58 -0.71
CA ALA A 256 -19.08 0.89 -1.06
C ALA A 256 -19.21 -0.64 -0.92
N LEU A 257 -19.97 -1.08 0.08
CA LEU A 257 -20.10 -2.48 0.50
C LEU A 257 -21.15 -3.29 -0.28
N TYR A 258 -21.87 -2.72 -1.25
CA TYR A 258 -22.84 -3.48 -2.05
C TYR A 258 -22.25 -4.17 -3.30
N ARG A 259 -20.95 -4.00 -3.57
CA ARG A 259 -20.25 -4.64 -4.69
C ARG A 259 -18.82 -5.02 -4.30
N TYR A 260 -18.25 -5.95 -5.05
CA TYR A 260 -16.80 -6.12 -5.08
C TYR A 260 -16.15 -5.11 -6.02
N HIS A 261 -14.93 -4.70 -5.71
CA HIS A 261 -14.10 -3.88 -6.57
C HIS A 261 -13.23 -4.80 -7.45
N SER A 262 -13.23 -4.57 -8.77
CA SER A 262 -12.18 -5.09 -9.67
C SER A 262 -10.84 -4.43 -9.40
N TYR A 263 -9.75 -4.89 -10.01
CA TYR A 263 -8.46 -4.20 -9.93
C TYR A 263 -8.54 -2.73 -10.40
N LYS A 264 -9.33 -2.45 -11.45
CA LYS A 264 -9.60 -1.07 -11.93
C LYS A 264 -10.32 -0.26 -10.86
N ASP A 265 -11.44 -0.77 -10.35
CA ASP A 265 -12.25 -0.11 -9.34
C ASP A 265 -11.49 0.17 -8.04
N LEU A 266 -10.68 -0.80 -7.58
CA LEU A 266 -9.84 -0.68 -6.40
C LEU A 266 -8.77 0.40 -6.60
N SER A 267 -8.11 0.40 -7.76
CA SER A 267 -7.11 1.41 -8.12
C SER A 267 -7.72 2.82 -8.19
N GLU A 268 -8.91 2.97 -8.76
CA GLU A 268 -9.64 4.24 -8.82
C GLU A 268 -10.14 4.69 -7.45
N PHE A 269 -10.65 3.77 -6.63
CA PHE A 269 -11.10 4.03 -5.26
C PHE A 269 -9.97 4.54 -4.36
N LEU A 270 -8.81 3.88 -4.33
CA LEU A 270 -7.67 4.30 -3.50
C LEU A 270 -7.14 5.68 -3.93
N ARG A 271 -7.07 5.93 -5.25
CA ARG A 271 -6.72 7.26 -5.78
C ARG A 271 -7.77 8.31 -5.37
N GLY A 272 -9.04 7.95 -5.44
CA GLY A 272 -10.18 8.76 -5.00
C GLY A 272 -10.10 9.17 -3.53
N LEU A 273 -9.73 8.25 -2.63
CA LEU A 273 -9.45 8.58 -1.23
C LEU A 273 -8.32 9.60 -1.13
N VAL A 274 -7.18 9.38 -1.80
CA VAL A 274 -6.03 10.30 -1.72
C VAL A 274 -6.35 11.71 -2.22
N MET A 275 -7.13 11.86 -3.29
CA MET A 275 -7.50 13.21 -3.78
C MET A 275 -8.50 13.93 -2.87
N ASN A 276 -9.35 13.21 -2.14
CA ASN A 276 -10.28 13.81 -1.17
C ASN A 276 -9.62 14.08 0.20
N TYR A 277 -8.59 13.30 0.57
CA TYR A 277 -7.91 13.32 1.87
C TYR A 277 -6.37 13.46 1.79
N PRO A 278 -5.81 14.35 0.94
CA PRO A 278 -4.37 14.37 0.62
C PRO A 278 -3.46 14.80 1.79
N HIS A 279 -4.03 15.32 2.88
CA HIS A 279 -3.27 15.73 4.06
C HIS A 279 -3.01 14.60 5.06
N ILE A 280 -3.76 13.49 4.95
CA ILE A 280 -3.63 12.34 5.87
C ILE A 280 -3.39 11.01 5.15
N THR A 281 -3.35 11.00 3.81
CA THR A 281 -3.22 9.76 3.04
C THR A 281 -2.11 9.84 1.99
N ASN A 282 -1.50 8.69 1.70
CA ASN A 282 -0.44 8.54 0.71
C ASN A 282 -0.53 7.17 0.04
N LEU A 283 -0.67 7.14 -1.28
CA LEU A 283 -0.81 5.90 -2.06
C LEU A 283 0.51 5.59 -2.76
N THR A 284 1.15 4.51 -2.33
CA THR A 284 2.41 4.00 -2.89
C THR A 284 2.19 2.72 -3.68
N ASN A 285 3.08 2.46 -4.64
CA ASN A 285 3.17 1.21 -5.37
C ASN A 285 4.34 0.39 -4.80
N LEU A 286 4.07 -0.75 -4.18
CA LEU A 286 5.11 -1.63 -3.62
C LEU A 286 5.89 -2.39 -4.70
N GLY A 287 5.28 -2.57 -5.87
CA GLY A 287 5.81 -3.41 -6.94
C GLY A 287 4.68 -3.80 -7.90
N GLN A 288 5.01 -4.54 -8.95
CA GLN A 288 4.01 -5.07 -9.87
C GLN A 288 3.84 -6.57 -9.68
N SER A 289 2.61 -7.05 -9.91
CA SER A 289 2.32 -8.47 -10.05
C SER A 289 2.89 -9.05 -11.34
N THR A 290 2.76 -10.36 -11.50
CA THR A 290 3.16 -11.12 -12.67
C THR A 290 2.53 -10.61 -13.97
N GLU A 291 1.26 -10.16 -13.94
CA GLU A 291 0.55 -9.51 -15.04
C GLU A 291 0.60 -7.97 -14.97
N TYR A 292 1.66 -7.41 -14.37
CA TYR A 292 2.00 -5.99 -14.33
C TYR A 292 1.02 -5.07 -13.56
N ARG A 293 0.07 -5.61 -12.79
CA ARG A 293 -0.83 -4.81 -11.94
C ARG A 293 -0.05 -4.25 -10.74
N HIS A 294 -0.20 -2.96 -10.45
CA HIS A 294 0.44 -2.32 -9.28
C HIS A 294 -0.14 -2.87 -7.97
N ILE A 295 0.75 -3.26 -7.05
CA ILE A 295 0.43 -3.68 -5.70
C ILE A 295 0.36 -2.42 -4.84
N TRP A 296 -0.87 -1.96 -4.59
CA TRP A 296 -1.13 -0.70 -3.90
C TRP A 296 -0.96 -0.82 -2.38
N SER A 297 -0.33 0.19 -1.79
CA SER A 297 -0.24 0.40 -0.35
C SER A 297 -0.71 1.80 0.00
N LEU A 298 -1.85 1.89 0.69
CA LEU A 298 -2.40 3.14 1.21
C LEU A 298 -1.92 3.36 2.65
N GLU A 299 -1.15 4.41 2.86
CA GLU A 299 -0.76 4.92 4.16
C GLU A 299 -1.78 5.95 4.66
N ILE A 300 -2.11 5.91 5.96
CA ILE A 300 -2.98 6.86 6.67
C ILE A 300 -2.30 7.26 8.00
N SER A 301 -2.05 8.56 8.22
CA SER A 301 -1.39 9.16 9.41
C SER A 301 -1.60 10.70 9.41
N ASN A 302 -1.23 11.41 10.49
CA ASN A 302 -1.19 12.88 10.52
C ASN A 302 -0.22 13.52 9.51
N LYS A 303 0.88 12.83 9.17
CA LYS A 303 2.04 13.34 8.43
C LYS A 303 2.55 12.27 7.45
N PRO A 304 1.74 11.87 6.47
CA PRO A 304 2.10 10.78 5.57
C PRO A 304 3.45 11.02 4.87
N ASN A 305 4.23 9.95 4.69
CA ASN A 305 5.65 9.89 4.32
C ASN A 305 6.66 10.23 5.44
N VAL A 306 6.27 10.95 6.50
CA VAL A 306 7.16 11.18 7.65
C VAL A 306 7.13 9.95 8.58
N SER A 307 8.21 9.70 9.31
CA SER A 307 8.25 8.62 10.31
C SER A 307 8.56 9.23 11.67
N GLU A 308 7.57 9.30 12.56
CA GLU A 308 7.81 9.84 13.91
C GLU A 308 8.36 8.72 14.83
N PRO A 309 9.34 8.97 15.71
CA PRO A 309 9.91 7.92 16.56
C PRO A 309 8.89 7.30 17.52
N GLU A 310 8.03 8.12 18.11
CA GLU A 310 7.04 7.70 19.11
C GLU A 310 5.72 7.19 18.49
N GLU A 311 5.60 7.22 17.16
CA GLU A 311 4.45 6.69 16.42
C GLU A 311 4.58 5.15 16.27
N PRO A 312 3.65 4.35 16.83
CA PRO A 312 3.50 2.95 16.47
C PRO A 312 2.98 2.82 15.04
N LYS A 313 3.46 1.79 14.33
CA LYS A 313 3.00 1.49 12.97
C LYS A 313 2.28 0.15 12.94
N ILE A 314 1.11 0.14 12.32
CA ILE A 314 0.30 -1.06 12.08
C ILE A 314 0.11 -1.25 10.59
N ARG A 315 0.12 -2.50 10.12
CA ARG A 315 -0.29 -2.82 8.76
C ARG A 315 -1.44 -3.82 8.71
N PHE A 316 -2.28 -3.66 7.72
CA PHE A 316 -3.31 -4.61 7.33
C PHE A 316 -3.04 -5.07 5.90
N VAL A 317 -3.05 -6.38 5.68
CA VAL A 317 -2.80 -7.00 4.38
C VAL A 317 -3.96 -7.92 4.03
N ALA A 318 -4.42 -7.91 2.78
CA ALA A 318 -5.47 -8.81 2.32
C ALA A 318 -5.21 -9.30 0.89
N GLY A 319 -5.97 -10.34 0.49
CA GLY A 319 -5.90 -10.88 -0.86
C GLY A 319 -4.53 -11.45 -1.20
N ILE A 320 -3.90 -12.16 -0.27
CA ILE A 320 -2.74 -13.06 -0.54
C ILE A 320 -3.25 -14.20 -1.45
N HIS A 321 -4.37 -14.78 -1.05
CA HIS A 321 -5.23 -15.59 -1.90
C HIS A 321 -6.23 -14.70 -2.65
N GLY A 322 -6.13 -14.65 -3.98
CA GLY A 322 -6.98 -13.77 -4.79
C GLY A 322 -8.46 -14.15 -4.81
N ASN A 323 -8.77 -15.42 -4.56
CA ASN A 323 -10.14 -15.95 -4.42
C ASN A 323 -10.79 -15.64 -3.06
N ALA A 324 -10.12 -14.94 -2.13
CA ALA A 324 -10.64 -14.54 -0.83
C ALA A 324 -10.91 -13.01 -0.71
N PRO A 325 -11.72 -12.39 -1.59
CA PRO A 325 -11.85 -10.93 -1.68
C PRO A 325 -12.54 -10.26 -0.49
N VAL A 326 -13.13 -11.01 0.45
CA VAL A 326 -13.76 -10.42 1.65
C VAL A 326 -12.75 -9.57 2.43
N GLY A 327 -11.53 -10.05 2.62
CA GLY A 327 -10.46 -9.27 3.25
C GLY A 327 -10.16 -7.97 2.50
N THR A 328 -10.13 -8.01 1.17
CA THR A 328 -9.93 -6.82 0.31
C THR A 328 -10.99 -5.76 0.61
N GLU A 329 -12.28 -6.11 0.51
CA GLU A 329 -13.38 -5.16 0.70
C GLU A 329 -13.46 -4.63 2.15
N LEU A 330 -13.14 -5.46 3.15
CA LEU A 330 -13.04 -5.03 4.55
C LEU A 330 -11.95 -3.96 4.75
N LEU A 331 -10.80 -4.10 4.07
CA LEU A 331 -9.72 -3.12 4.16
C LEU A 331 -9.99 -1.84 3.36
N LEU A 332 -10.70 -1.93 2.22
CA LEU A 332 -11.21 -0.75 1.52
C LEU A 332 -12.23 0.00 2.39
N ALA A 333 -13.16 -0.71 3.03
CA ALA A 333 -14.13 -0.12 3.95
C ALA A 333 -13.48 0.50 5.19
N LEU A 334 -12.41 -0.11 5.75
CA LEU A 334 -11.62 0.47 6.84
C LEU A 334 -10.95 1.78 6.42
N ALA A 335 -10.34 1.82 5.23
CA ALA A 335 -9.72 3.03 4.69
C ALA A 335 -10.74 4.19 4.51
N GLU A 336 -11.89 3.91 3.89
CA GLU A 336 -12.96 4.91 3.70
C GLU A 336 -13.58 5.32 5.06
N PHE A 337 -13.73 4.40 6.01
CA PHE A 337 -14.21 4.69 7.37
C PHE A 337 -13.28 5.66 8.11
N LEU A 338 -11.96 5.40 8.12
CA LEU A 338 -10.97 6.26 8.77
C LEU A 338 -10.96 7.66 8.12
N CYS A 339 -10.92 7.73 6.79
CA CYS A 339 -10.92 9.00 6.06
C CYS A 339 -12.21 9.82 6.28
N LEU A 340 -13.39 9.20 6.17
CA LEU A 340 -14.69 9.87 6.32
C LEU A 340 -14.91 10.45 7.73
N ASN A 341 -14.33 9.82 8.76
CA ASN A 341 -14.53 10.18 10.17
C ASN A 341 -13.38 11.00 10.76
N TYR A 342 -12.24 11.12 10.07
CA TYR A 342 -11.17 12.05 10.45
C TYR A 342 -11.69 13.50 10.51
N LYS A 343 -11.40 14.20 11.61
CA LYS A 343 -11.94 15.52 11.97
C LYS A 343 -13.47 15.61 12.13
N LYS A 344 -14.18 14.47 12.13
CA LYS A 344 -15.61 14.39 12.52
C LYS A 344 -15.79 13.66 13.84
N ASN A 345 -15.14 12.50 14.00
CA ASN A 345 -15.10 11.78 15.26
C ASN A 345 -13.75 12.07 15.97
N PRO A 346 -13.75 12.70 17.17
CA PRO A 346 -12.51 13.01 17.89
C PRO A 346 -11.61 11.80 18.15
N ALA A 347 -12.19 10.63 18.44
CA ALA A 347 -11.43 9.42 18.74
C ALA A 347 -10.81 8.78 17.47
N VAL A 348 -11.52 8.77 16.34
CA VAL A 348 -10.91 8.39 15.05
C VAL A 348 -9.80 9.37 14.66
N THR A 349 -10.00 10.66 14.93
CA THR A 349 -9.02 11.71 14.68
C THR A 349 -7.75 11.47 15.49
N GLN A 350 -7.87 11.25 16.81
CA GLN A 350 -6.72 10.95 17.68
C GLN A 350 -6.01 9.64 17.32
N LEU A 351 -6.73 8.58 16.90
CA LEU A 351 -6.11 7.34 16.43
C LEU A 351 -5.29 7.54 15.15
N VAL A 352 -5.80 8.30 14.18
CA VAL A 352 -5.04 8.66 12.95
C VAL A 352 -3.91 9.65 13.26
N ASP A 353 -4.08 10.52 14.25
CA ASP A 353 -3.07 11.51 14.66
C ASP A 353 -1.92 10.94 15.51
N ARG A 354 -2.00 9.66 15.90
CA ARG A 354 -0.99 8.96 16.73
C ARG A 354 -0.49 7.63 16.13
N THR A 355 -0.95 7.21 14.96
CA THR A 355 -0.64 5.89 14.39
C THR A 355 -0.39 5.94 12.89
N ARG A 356 0.66 5.27 12.44
CA ARG A 356 0.87 5.01 11.01
C ARG A 356 0.17 3.74 10.59
N ILE A 357 -0.97 3.90 9.92
CA ILE A 357 -1.80 2.80 9.45
C ILE A 357 -1.45 2.54 7.98
N VAL A 358 -1.02 1.33 7.64
CA VAL A 358 -0.65 0.95 6.26
C VAL A 358 -1.57 -0.17 5.77
N ILE A 359 -2.24 0.03 4.64
CA ILE A 359 -3.26 -0.87 4.12
C ILE A 359 -2.86 -1.37 2.73
N VAL A 360 -2.65 -2.70 2.60
CA VAL A 360 -2.38 -3.40 1.35
C VAL A 360 -3.60 -4.27 1.04
N PRO A 361 -4.61 -3.76 0.31
CA PRO A 361 -5.90 -4.44 0.18
C PRO A 361 -5.87 -5.66 -0.77
N SER A 362 -4.89 -5.76 -1.67
CA SER A 362 -4.72 -6.94 -2.53
C SER A 362 -3.24 -7.13 -2.86
N LEU A 363 -2.64 -8.20 -2.34
CA LEU A 363 -1.27 -8.62 -2.68
C LEU A 363 -1.24 -9.42 -4.00
N ASN A 364 -2.29 -10.19 -4.28
CA ASN A 364 -2.46 -11.03 -5.47
C ASN A 364 -3.63 -10.54 -6.35
N PRO A 365 -3.49 -9.39 -7.05
CA PRO A 365 -4.54 -8.89 -7.93
C PRO A 365 -4.78 -9.81 -9.13
N ASP A 366 -3.77 -10.59 -9.56
CA ASP A 366 -3.88 -11.51 -10.71
C ASP A 366 -4.71 -12.77 -10.38
N GLY A 367 -4.62 -13.26 -9.14
CA GLY A 367 -5.54 -14.26 -8.62
C GLY A 367 -6.96 -13.70 -8.52
N ARG A 368 -7.09 -12.46 -8.02
CA ARG A 368 -8.38 -11.79 -7.80
C ARG A 368 -9.20 -11.59 -9.07
N GLU A 369 -8.59 -11.18 -10.18
CA GLU A 369 -9.31 -10.97 -11.45
C GLU A 369 -9.73 -12.29 -12.13
N ARG A 370 -9.19 -13.46 -11.69
CA ARG A 370 -9.58 -14.79 -12.19
C ARG A 370 -10.66 -15.48 -11.35
N ALA A 371 -10.86 -15.05 -10.10
CA ALA A 371 -11.85 -15.62 -9.18
C ALA A 371 -13.27 -15.11 -9.49
N GLN A 372 -14.30 -15.92 -9.19
CA GLN A 372 -15.70 -15.65 -9.55
C GLN A 372 -16.61 -15.50 -8.33
N GLU A 373 -17.53 -14.53 -8.37
CA GLU A 373 -18.47 -14.26 -7.28
C GLU A 373 -19.44 -15.43 -7.05
N LYS A 374 -19.77 -15.70 -5.78
CA LYS A 374 -20.63 -16.78 -5.28
C LYS A 374 -19.99 -18.17 -5.30
N ASP A 375 -18.74 -18.29 -5.77
CA ASP A 375 -17.98 -19.53 -5.64
C ASP A 375 -17.30 -19.62 -4.25
N CYS A 376 -17.89 -20.44 -3.39
CA CYS A 376 -17.45 -20.57 -2.00
C CYS A 376 -16.27 -21.53 -1.80
N THR A 377 -15.93 -22.38 -2.77
CA THR A 377 -14.99 -23.50 -2.56
C THR A 377 -13.91 -23.63 -3.63
N SER A 378 -14.03 -22.96 -4.78
CA SER A 378 -13.05 -23.04 -5.87
C SER A 378 -11.68 -22.48 -5.50
N LYS A 379 -10.69 -23.07 -6.16
CA LYS A 379 -9.27 -22.72 -6.07
C LYS A 379 -8.80 -21.85 -7.24
N ILE A 380 -9.68 -21.56 -8.19
CA ILE A 380 -9.40 -20.61 -9.28
C ILE A 380 -9.17 -19.22 -8.66
N GLY A 381 -7.97 -18.69 -8.86
CA GLY A 381 -7.56 -17.39 -8.30
C GLY A 381 -6.93 -17.44 -6.91
N GLN A 382 -6.78 -18.61 -6.25
CA GLN A 382 -6.01 -18.69 -5.00
C GLN A 382 -4.54 -18.30 -5.22
N THR A 383 -3.92 -18.87 -6.25
CA THR A 383 -2.51 -18.66 -6.62
C THR A 383 -2.31 -17.39 -7.46
N ASN A 384 -1.05 -16.95 -7.64
CA ASN A 384 -0.71 -15.88 -8.59
C ASN A 384 -0.81 -16.36 -10.05
N ALA A 385 -0.55 -15.50 -11.04
CA ALA A 385 -0.66 -15.88 -12.45
C ALA A 385 0.26 -17.04 -12.87
N ARG A 386 1.40 -17.23 -12.20
CA ARG A 386 2.34 -18.36 -12.39
C ARG A 386 1.88 -19.66 -11.70
N GLY A 387 0.73 -19.66 -11.03
CA GLY A 387 0.22 -20.84 -10.31
C GLY A 387 0.92 -21.10 -8.97
N LYS A 388 1.73 -20.17 -8.48
CA LYS A 388 2.37 -20.26 -7.16
C LYS A 388 1.44 -19.70 -6.08
N ASP A 389 1.27 -20.46 -5.01
CA ASP A 389 0.66 -19.99 -3.78
C ASP A 389 1.64 -19.06 -3.04
N LEU A 390 1.23 -17.82 -2.78
CA LEU A 390 2.10 -16.79 -2.20
C LEU A 390 2.40 -17.02 -0.72
N ASP A 391 1.49 -17.64 0.06
CA ASP A 391 1.73 -17.95 1.48
C ASP A 391 2.58 -19.22 1.67
N THR A 392 3.24 -19.66 0.60
CA THR A 392 4.26 -20.71 0.61
C THR A 392 5.56 -20.27 -0.05
N ASP A 393 5.77 -18.96 -0.25
CA ASP A 393 6.84 -18.40 -1.10
C ASP A 393 7.87 -17.53 -0.36
N PHE A 394 7.61 -17.13 0.88
CA PHE A 394 8.46 -16.19 1.63
C PHE A 394 9.83 -16.76 2.06
N THR A 395 10.04 -18.09 1.94
CA THR A 395 11.33 -18.75 2.22
C THR A 395 11.93 -19.41 0.97
N ASN A 396 11.56 -18.93 -0.23
CA ASN A 396 11.98 -19.47 -1.51
C ASN A 396 13.13 -18.62 -2.11
N ASN A 397 14.18 -19.24 -2.64
CA ASN A 397 15.27 -18.52 -3.31
C ASN A 397 14.84 -17.87 -4.64
N ALA A 398 13.67 -18.26 -5.18
CA ALA A 398 13.08 -17.73 -6.40
C ALA A 398 11.66 -17.19 -6.15
N SER A 399 11.51 -16.30 -5.17
CA SER A 399 10.22 -15.69 -4.84
C SER A 399 9.57 -14.95 -6.01
N GLN A 400 8.24 -14.97 -6.01
CA GLN A 400 7.38 -14.29 -6.97
C GLN A 400 7.46 -12.76 -6.81
N PRO A 401 7.14 -11.97 -7.86
CA PRO A 401 7.23 -10.51 -7.79
C PRO A 401 6.27 -9.92 -6.75
N GLU A 402 5.13 -10.57 -6.50
CA GLU A 402 4.19 -10.17 -5.44
C GLU A 402 4.82 -10.31 -4.04
N THR A 403 5.39 -11.49 -3.75
CA THR A 403 6.12 -11.79 -2.50
C THR A 403 7.29 -10.82 -2.30
N LYS A 404 8.07 -10.58 -3.35
CA LYS A 404 9.24 -9.70 -3.32
C LYS A 404 8.86 -8.25 -2.99
N ALA A 405 7.79 -7.74 -3.61
CA ALA A 405 7.31 -6.38 -3.39
C ALA A 405 7.03 -6.08 -1.91
N ILE A 406 6.33 -6.96 -1.20
CA ILE A 406 6.00 -6.78 0.22
C ILE A 406 7.20 -7.05 1.15
N ILE A 407 8.08 -8.00 0.80
CA ILE A 407 9.32 -8.25 1.56
C ILE A 407 10.21 -7.01 1.60
N GLU A 408 10.58 -6.47 0.43
CA GLU A 408 11.55 -5.36 0.33
C GLU A 408 10.94 -4.02 0.78
N ASN A 409 9.66 -3.75 0.47
CA ASN A 409 9.06 -2.44 0.70
C ASN A 409 8.30 -2.30 2.02
N LEU A 410 8.01 -3.39 2.74
CA LEU A 410 7.36 -3.34 4.05
C LEU A 410 8.01 -4.21 5.13
N ILE A 411 8.29 -5.51 4.87
CA ILE A 411 8.71 -6.41 5.95
C ILE A 411 10.14 -6.13 6.42
N GLN A 412 11.10 -6.01 5.49
CA GLN A 412 12.52 -5.82 5.82
C GLN A 412 12.87 -4.43 6.36
N LYS A 413 11.90 -3.50 6.42
CA LYS A 413 12.07 -2.19 7.06
C LYS A 413 12.03 -2.25 8.59
N GLN A 414 11.53 -3.36 9.16
CA GLN A 414 11.49 -3.64 10.62
C GLN A 414 10.87 -2.50 11.46
N ASP A 415 9.93 -1.75 10.90
CA ASP A 415 9.33 -0.56 11.53
C ASP A 415 7.87 -0.73 11.97
N PHE A 416 7.28 -1.92 11.74
CA PHE A 416 5.91 -2.27 12.16
C PHE A 416 5.87 -2.92 13.55
N SER A 417 4.93 -2.47 14.38
CA SER A 417 4.66 -3.02 15.73
C SER A 417 3.57 -4.10 15.72
N LEU A 418 2.69 -4.12 14.71
CA LEU A 418 1.66 -5.12 14.51
C LEU A 418 1.31 -5.27 13.02
N SER A 419 0.99 -6.50 12.62
CA SER A 419 0.44 -6.82 11.31
C SER A 419 -0.78 -7.75 11.42
N VAL A 420 -1.77 -7.54 10.56
CA VAL A 420 -2.99 -8.35 10.48
C VAL A 420 -3.24 -8.72 9.02
N ALA A 421 -3.14 -10.00 8.70
CA ALA A 421 -3.50 -10.56 7.40
C ALA A 421 -4.97 -11.01 7.39
N LEU A 422 -5.73 -10.67 6.34
CA LEU A 422 -7.12 -11.12 6.14
C LEU A 422 -7.22 -12.10 4.97
N ASP A 423 -7.87 -13.24 5.21
CA ASP A 423 -8.09 -14.34 4.26
C ASP A 423 -9.52 -14.94 4.42
N GLY A 424 -9.83 -16.03 3.70
CA GLY A 424 -11.13 -16.71 3.70
C GLY A 424 -11.03 -18.23 3.68
N GLY A 425 -12.19 -18.91 3.70
CA GLY A 425 -12.32 -20.37 3.70
C GLY A 425 -12.59 -21.00 5.09
N SER A 426 -12.59 -20.22 6.16
CA SER A 426 -13.15 -20.57 7.48
C SER A 426 -13.41 -19.29 8.31
N MET A 427 -13.74 -19.41 9.59
CA MET A 427 -13.98 -18.29 10.52
C MET A 427 -13.20 -18.49 11.84
N LEU A 428 -11.92 -18.09 11.86
CA LEU A 428 -10.99 -18.21 12.99
C LEU A 428 -9.81 -17.24 12.85
N VAL A 429 -8.95 -17.15 13.85
CA VAL A 429 -7.64 -16.48 13.75
C VAL A 429 -6.50 -17.47 14.02
N THR A 430 -5.50 -17.53 13.12
CA THR A 430 -4.26 -18.26 13.37
C THR A 430 -3.14 -17.33 13.81
N TYR A 431 -2.42 -17.75 14.85
CA TYR A 431 -1.17 -17.11 15.29
C TYR A 431 0.06 -17.95 14.87
N PRO A 432 1.27 -17.38 14.84
CA PRO A 432 2.49 -18.09 14.45
C PRO A 432 2.81 -19.27 15.39
N TYR A 433 3.52 -20.31 14.96
CA TYR A 433 4.08 -20.52 13.61
C TYR A 433 3.25 -21.52 12.78
N ASP A 434 3.17 -21.30 11.47
CA ASP A 434 2.62 -22.23 10.46
C ASP A 434 3.54 -23.44 10.25
N LYS A 435 4.86 -23.25 10.34
CA LYS A 435 5.80 -24.37 10.29
C LYS A 435 5.70 -25.23 11.56
N PRO A 436 5.72 -26.57 11.46
CA PRO A 436 5.35 -27.44 12.59
C PRO A 436 6.44 -27.51 13.68
N VAL A 437 7.72 -27.45 13.32
CA VAL A 437 8.84 -27.86 14.20
C VAL A 437 9.32 -26.77 15.18
N GLN A 438 9.03 -25.47 14.96
CA GLN A 438 9.56 -24.42 15.83
C GLN A 438 8.75 -24.25 17.13
N THR A 439 9.44 -24.05 18.25
CA THR A 439 8.90 -23.47 19.48
C THR A 439 8.39 -22.04 19.23
N VAL A 440 7.16 -21.74 19.66
CA VAL A 440 6.58 -20.41 19.48
C VAL A 440 7.16 -19.44 20.51
N GLU A 441 8.19 -18.71 20.11
CA GLU A 441 8.66 -17.52 20.83
C GLU A 441 7.50 -16.53 20.99
N ASN A 442 7.39 -15.90 22.16
CA ASN A 442 6.32 -14.95 22.49
C ASN A 442 4.87 -15.49 22.33
N LYS A 443 4.67 -16.81 22.49
CA LYS A 443 3.37 -17.48 22.31
C LYS A 443 2.19 -16.74 22.93
N GLU A 444 2.30 -16.32 24.19
CA GLU A 444 1.15 -15.75 24.91
C GLU A 444 0.72 -14.39 24.34
N THR A 445 1.65 -13.55 23.87
CA THR A 445 1.30 -12.31 23.15
C THR A 445 0.70 -12.59 21.79
N LEU A 446 1.29 -13.51 21.02
CA LEU A 446 0.79 -13.88 19.70
C LEU A 446 -0.64 -14.47 19.77
N LYS A 447 -0.91 -15.28 20.80
CA LYS A 447 -2.23 -15.80 21.11
C LYS A 447 -3.17 -14.71 21.62
N HIS A 448 -2.72 -13.81 22.50
CA HIS A 448 -3.50 -12.67 23.02
C HIS A 448 -3.98 -11.76 21.87
N LEU A 449 -3.11 -11.41 20.92
CA LEU A 449 -3.48 -10.61 19.75
C LEU A 449 -4.56 -11.29 18.90
N ALA A 450 -4.42 -12.60 18.64
CA ALA A 450 -5.42 -13.38 17.93
C ALA A 450 -6.76 -13.48 18.69
N SER A 451 -6.71 -13.70 20.01
CA SER A 451 -7.90 -13.74 20.87
C SER A 451 -8.58 -12.39 20.98
N LEU A 452 -7.84 -11.27 20.97
CA LEU A 452 -8.43 -9.93 20.97
C LEU A 452 -9.25 -9.65 19.69
N TYR A 453 -8.79 -10.13 18.53
CA TYR A 453 -9.57 -10.05 17.30
C TYR A 453 -10.83 -10.94 17.38
N ALA A 454 -10.67 -12.22 17.77
CA ALA A 454 -11.77 -13.18 17.85
C ALA A 454 -12.85 -12.79 18.88
N ASN A 455 -12.46 -12.27 20.04
CA ASN A 455 -13.36 -11.83 21.11
C ASN A 455 -14.14 -10.55 20.76
N ASN A 456 -13.63 -9.72 19.84
CA ASN A 456 -14.36 -8.56 19.33
C ASN A 456 -15.27 -8.89 18.13
N HIS A 457 -15.18 -10.10 17.57
CA HIS A 457 -16.06 -10.57 16.49
C HIS A 457 -17.28 -11.26 17.10
N PRO A 458 -18.52 -10.98 16.65
CA PRO A 458 -19.76 -11.46 17.30
C PRO A 458 -19.86 -12.97 17.52
N SER A 459 -19.22 -13.76 16.66
CA SER A 459 -19.34 -15.24 16.63
C SER A 459 -18.01 -16.00 16.63
N MET A 460 -16.86 -15.35 16.40
CA MET A 460 -15.61 -16.08 16.12
C MET A 460 -15.08 -16.76 17.40
N HIS A 461 -15.10 -16.03 18.52
CA HIS A 461 -14.73 -16.54 19.84
C HIS A 461 -15.54 -17.76 20.30
N MET A 462 -16.73 -18.00 19.74
CA MET A 462 -17.55 -19.18 20.06
C MET A 462 -16.91 -20.49 19.57
N GLY A 463 -15.95 -20.41 18.63
CA GLY A 463 -15.15 -21.55 18.18
C GLY A 463 -15.89 -22.55 17.30
N GLN A 464 -17.11 -22.25 16.86
CA GLN A 464 -17.96 -23.12 16.03
C GLN A 464 -18.22 -22.44 14.67
N PRO A 465 -17.25 -22.44 13.74
CA PRO A 465 -17.34 -21.68 12.50
C PRO A 465 -18.48 -22.16 11.58
N SER A 466 -18.98 -23.39 11.79
CA SER A 466 -20.16 -23.94 11.10
C SER A 466 -20.04 -23.95 9.57
N CYS A 467 -18.82 -24.08 9.06
CA CYS A 467 -18.56 -23.99 7.63
C CYS A 467 -19.07 -25.23 6.87
N PRO A 468 -19.56 -25.08 5.61
CA PRO A 468 -19.95 -26.23 4.79
C PRO A 468 -18.81 -27.25 4.66
N ASN A 469 -19.14 -28.53 4.80
CA ASN A 469 -18.20 -29.67 4.83
C ASN A 469 -17.17 -29.65 5.98
N LYS A 470 -17.35 -28.78 6.97
CA LYS A 470 -16.47 -28.53 8.14
C LYS A 470 -17.32 -28.33 9.42
N SER A 471 -18.43 -29.07 9.54
CA SER A 471 -19.39 -28.96 10.66
C SER A 471 -18.78 -29.26 12.03
N ASP A 472 -17.75 -30.10 12.06
CA ASP A 472 -17.20 -30.69 13.27
C ASP A 472 -15.96 -29.92 13.77
N GLU A 473 -15.63 -28.78 13.14
CA GLU A 473 -14.56 -27.90 13.58
C GLU A 473 -14.92 -27.23 14.91
N ASN A 474 -14.17 -27.58 15.96
CA ASN A 474 -14.22 -26.94 17.27
C ASN A 474 -12.87 -26.26 17.53
N ILE A 475 -12.87 -24.93 17.57
CA ILE A 475 -11.67 -24.08 17.65
C ILE A 475 -11.79 -23.21 18.92
N PRO A 476 -11.36 -23.69 20.10
CA PRO A 476 -11.66 -23.03 21.38
C PRO A 476 -11.23 -21.55 21.42
N GLY A 477 -12.18 -20.64 21.65
CA GLY A 477 -11.93 -19.20 21.64
C GLY A 477 -11.73 -18.58 20.26
N GLY A 478 -12.03 -19.31 19.18
CA GLY A 478 -11.84 -18.85 17.79
C GLY A 478 -10.38 -18.78 17.33
N VAL A 479 -9.44 -19.35 18.10
CA VAL A 479 -8.01 -19.16 17.92
C VAL A 479 -7.24 -20.48 18.02
N MET A 480 -6.32 -20.71 17.07
CA MET A 480 -5.40 -21.85 17.08
C MET A 480 -4.04 -21.47 16.47
N ARG A 481 -3.02 -22.31 16.64
CA ARG A 481 -1.72 -22.07 15.96
C ARG A 481 -1.87 -22.38 14.47
N GLY A 482 -1.14 -21.65 13.63
CA GLY A 482 -1.03 -21.91 12.19
C GLY A 482 -0.79 -23.38 11.83
N ALA A 483 0.24 -23.99 12.42
CA ALA A 483 0.59 -25.40 12.20
C ALA A 483 -0.48 -26.41 12.66
N GLU A 484 -1.37 -26.03 13.57
CA GLU A 484 -2.50 -26.86 14.02
C GLU A 484 -3.67 -26.80 13.03
N TRP A 485 -3.75 -25.73 12.23
CA TRP A 485 -4.78 -25.51 11.20
C TRP A 485 -4.34 -26.09 9.86
N HIS A 486 -3.27 -25.54 9.28
CA HIS A 486 -2.65 -26.00 8.03
C HIS A 486 -1.14 -25.78 8.17
N SER A 487 -0.38 -26.86 8.32
CA SER A 487 1.08 -26.79 8.48
C SER A 487 1.80 -26.68 7.13
N HIS A 488 2.45 -25.54 6.87
CA HIS A 488 3.30 -25.32 5.68
C HIS A 488 4.58 -24.53 6.02
N LEU A 489 5.44 -24.37 5.01
CA LEU A 489 6.63 -23.52 5.06
C LEU A 489 6.42 -22.30 4.15
N GLY A 490 7.07 -21.18 4.47
CA GLY A 490 7.11 -20.00 3.60
C GLY A 490 5.90 -19.07 3.68
N SER A 491 5.17 -19.04 4.80
CA SER A 491 4.09 -18.06 5.02
C SER A 491 4.62 -16.65 5.29
N MET A 492 3.82 -15.65 4.92
CA MET A 492 4.05 -14.23 5.25
C MET A 492 4.12 -14.04 6.76
N LYS A 493 3.25 -14.75 7.50
CA LYS A 493 3.13 -14.68 8.96
C LYS A 493 4.38 -15.16 9.67
N ASP A 494 4.90 -16.32 9.29
CA ASP A 494 6.14 -16.86 9.86
C ASP A 494 7.34 -15.99 9.49
N TYR A 495 7.40 -15.47 8.27
CA TYR A 495 8.47 -14.59 7.80
C TYR A 495 8.47 -13.23 8.52
N SER A 496 7.29 -12.64 8.76
CA SER A 496 7.14 -11.32 9.39
C SER A 496 7.57 -11.30 10.85
N VAL A 497 7.34 -12.38 11.60
CA VAL A 497 7.89 -12.54 12.95
C VAL A 497 9.40 -12.81 12.90
N THR A 498 9.84 -13.76 12.05
CA THR A 498 11.24 -14.22 12.02
C THR A 498 12.21 -13.12 11.56
N TYR A 499 11.86 -12.39 10.50
CA TYR A 499 12.76 -11.43 9.83
C TYR A 499 12.28 -9.98 9.88
N GLY A 500 10.97 -9.73 10.00
CA GLY A 500 10.42 -8.39 10.17
C GLY A 500 10.38 -7.91 11.63
N HIS A 501 10.59 -8.82 12.59
CA HIS A 501 10.40 -8.61 14.04
C HIS A 501 9.01 -8.07 14.43
N CYS A 502 8.03 -8.24 13.54
CA CYS A 502 6.66 -7.75 13.69
C CYS A 502 5.72 -8.94 13.99
N PRO A 503 4.97 -8.92 15.12
CA PRO A 503 3.84 -9.82 15.32
C PRO A 503 2.88 -9.78 14.14
N GLU A 504 2.53 -10.95 13.60
CA GLU A 504 1.53 -11.07 12.53
C GLU A 504 0.53 -12.19 12.88
N ILE A 505 -0.76 -11.93 12.63
CA ILE A 505 -1.87 -12.89 12.78
C ILE A 505 -2.65 -12.98 11.47
N THR A 506 -3.19 -14.16 11.15
CA THR A 506 -4.04 -14.37 9.96
C THR A 506 -5.48 -14.60 10.39
N VAL A 507 -6.37 -13.70 10.00
CA VAL A 507 -7.80 -13.76 10.26
C VAL A 507 -8.51 -14.37 9.04
N TYR A 508 -9.19 -15.50 9.25
CA TYR A 508 -10.10 -16.07 8.27
C TYR A 508 -11.48 -15.46 8.49
N THR A 509 -11.93 -14.66 7.52
CA THR A 509 -13.07 -13.73 7.67
C THR A 509 -14.42 -14.33 7.28
N SER A 510 -14.45 -15.41 6.51
CA SER A 510 -15.68 -16.12 6.12
C SER A 510 -15.42 -17.54 5.61
N CYS A 511 -16.31 -18.48 5.98
CA CYS A 511 -16.31 -19.86 5.47
C CYS A 511 -16.35 -19.98 3.94
N CYS A 512 -17.07 -19.07 3.29
CA CYS A 512 -17.12 -18.96 1.84
C CYS A 512 -15.92 -18.12 1.38
N TYR A 513 -15.15 -18.59 0.40
CA TYR A 513 -14.05 -17.83 -0.20
C TYR A 513 -14.55 -16.54 -0.88
N PHE A 514 -15.49 -16.67 -1.83
CA PHE A 514 -16.04 -15.53 -2.58
C PHE A 514 -17.58 -15.46 -2.45
N PRO A 515 -18.13 -14.96 -1.32
CA PRO A 515 -19.58 -14.90 -1.11
C PRO A 515 -20.27 -13.87 -2.01
N SER A 516 -21.60 -13.97 -2.13
CA SER A 516 -22.43 -12.94 -2.79
C SER A 516 -22.16 -11.55 -2.21
N ALA A 517 -22.06 -10.53 -3.06
CA ALA A 517 -21.78 -9.14 -2.65
C ALA A 517 -22.79 -8.62 -1.60
N ALA A 518 -24.03 -9.12 -1.62
CA ALA A 518 -25.05 -8.80 -0.62
C ALA A 518 -24.68 -9.20 0.83
N ARG A 519 -23.63 -10.01 1.05
CA ARG A 519 -23.11 -10.39 2.38
C ARG A 519 -22.04 -9.44 2.92
N LEU A 520 -21.40 -8.63 2.07
CA LEU A 520 -20.33 -7.71 2.48
C LEU A 520 -20.75 -6.70 3.56
N PRO A 521 -21.98 -6.12 3.57
CA PRO A 521 -22.40 -5.23 4.66
C PRO A 521 -22.49 -5.92 6.03
N SER A 522 -22.92 -7.19 6.07
CA SER A 522 -22.89 -7.99 7.31
C SER A 522 -21.45 -8.33 7.73
N LEU A 523 -20.61 -8.80 6.81
CA LEU A 523 -19.22 -9.17 7.10
C LEU A 523 -18.42 -7.95 7.62
N TRP A 524 -18.70 -6.76 7.11
CA TRP A 524 -18.17 -5.51 7.65
C TRP A 524 -18.71 -5.18 9.04
N ALA A 525 -20.01 -5.33 9.29
CA ALA A 525 -20.57 -5.13 10.64
C ALA A 525 -19.92 -6.06 11.67
N ASP A 526 -19.72 -7.33 11.31
CA ASP A 526 -19.12 -8.35 12.16
C ASP A 526 -17.62 -8.10 12.43
N ASN A 527 -16.87 -7.63 11.43
CA ASN A 527 -15.41 -7.43 11.53
C ASN A 527 -14.98 -6.01 11.93
N LYS A 528 -15.82 -4.97 11.78
CA LYS A 528 -15.47 -3.57 12.09
C LYS A 528 -14.98 -3.41 13.53
N ARG A 529 -15.63 -4.07 14.50
CA ARG A 529 -15.23 -4.01 15.91
C ARG A 529 -13.83 -4.60 16.11
N SER A 530 -13.53 -5.76 15.53
CA SER A 530 -12.21 -6.40 15.61
C SER A 530 -11.10 -5.64 14.87
N LEU A 531 -11.37 -5.07 13.70
CA LEU A 531 -10.39 -4.25 12.98
C LEU A 531 -10.01 -2.99 13.76
N LEU A 532 -10.99 -2.35 14.41
CA LEU A 532 -10.75 -1.17 15.24
C LEU A 532 -10.07 -1.53 16.58
N SER A 533 -10.26 -2.73 17.14
CA SER A 533 -9.56 -3.12 18.38
C SER A 533 -8.06 -3.34 18.15
N MET A 534 -7.65 -3.79 16.96
CA MET A 534 -6.23 -3.86 16.58
C MET A 534 -5.57 -2.46 16.51
N LEU A 535 -6.31 -1.43 16.08
CA LEU A 535 -5.83 -0.03 16.10
C LEU A 535 -5.67 0.52 17.53
N VAL A 536 -6.45 0.02 18.50
CA VAL A 536 -6.31 0.41 19.92
C VAL A 536 -5.17 -0.37 20.58
N GLU A 537 -5.02 -1.66 20.26
CA GLU A 537 -4.00 -2.52 20.86
C GLU A 537 -2.57 -2.12 20.49
N VAL A 538 -2.36 -1.54 19.29
CA VAL A 538 -1.02 -1.10 18.84
C VAL A 538 -0.45 0.08 19.65
N HIS A 539 -1.18 0.59 20.64
CA HIS A 539 -0.72 1.58 21.63
C HIS A 539 -0.41 0.97 23.02
N LYS A 540 -0.62 -0.33 23.23
CA LYS A 540 -0.44 -0.99 24.54
C LYS A 540 0.91 -1.72 24.62
N GLY A 541 1.02 -2.71 25.50
CA GLY A 541 2.29 -3.38 25.76
C GLY A 541 3.24 -2.45 26.51
N VAL A 542 4.48 -2.35 26.01
CA VAL A 542 5.54 -1.56 26.62
C VAL A 542 6.11 -0.57 25.62
N HIS A 543 6.29 0.67 26.06
CA HIS A 543 7.07 1.69 25.36
C HIS A 543 8.11 2.27 26.32
N GLY A 544 9.15 2.90 25.79
CA GLY A 544 10.19 3.42 26.65
C GLY A 544 11.31 4.14 25.95
N PHE A 545 12.21 4.68 26.76
CA PHE A 545 13.42 5.37 26.30
C PHE A 545 14.66 4.76 26.95
N VAL A 546 15.67 4.51 26.12
CA VAL A 546 17.01 4.07 26.53
C VAL A 546 17.96 5.26 26.51
N LYS A 547 18.63 5.51 27.62
CA LYS A 547 19.55 6.65 27.82
C LYS A 547 20.82 6.21 28.54
N ASP A 548 21.91 6.93 28.39
CA ASP A 548 23.08 6.76 29.27
C ASP A 548 22.93 7.53 30.60
N LYS A 549 23.88 7.33 31.52
CA LYS A 549 23.99 8.07 32.79
C LYS A 549 24.09 9.60 32.67
N THR A 550 24.31 10.17 31.48
CA THR A 550 24.28 11.62 31.22
C THR A 550 22.90 12.11 30.73
N GLY A 551 21.96 11.18 30.53
CA GLY A 551 20.63 11.46 29.97
C GLY A 551 20.58 11.46 28.44
N LYS A 552 21.71 11.20 27.75
CA LYS A 552 21.78 11.15 26.29
C LYS A 552 21.09 9.87 25.79
N PRO A 553 20.22 9.94 24.76
CA PRO A 553 19.56 8.75 24.22
C PRO A 553 20.52 7.81 23.49
N ILE A 554 20.26 6.51 23.57
CA ILE A 554 21.01 5.45 22.87
C ILE A 554 20.10 4.79 21.83
N SER A 555 20.36 5.08 20.56
CA SER A 555 19.76 4.39 19.40
C SER A 555 20.44 3.04 19.15
N LYS A 556 19.73 2.11 18.50
CA LYS A 556 20.18 0.74 18.18
C LYS A 556 20.55 -0.14 19.40
N ALA A 557 20.12 0.23 20.61
CA ALA A 557 20.14 -0.69 21.74
C ALA A 557 19.15 -1.83 21.50
N VAL A 558 19.55 -3.07 21.78
CA VAL A 558 18.73 -4.26 21.65
C VAL A 558 17.99 -4.51 22.96
N ILE A 559 16.67 -4.41 22.91
CA ILE A 559 15.76 -4.78 23.99
C ILE A 559 15.33 -6.24 23.77
N VAL A 560 15.79 -7.13 24.65
CA VAL A 560 15.40 -8.54 24.68
C VAL A 560 14.31 -8.74 25.74
N LEU A 561 13.22 -9.40 25.37
CA LEU A 561 12.06 -9.61 26.25
C LEU A 561 11.66 -11.09 26.28
N ASN A 562 11.53 -11.62 27.51
CA ASN A 562 11.25 -13.04 27.78
C ASN A 562 12.09 -14.00 26.91
N GLU A 563 13.40 -13.72 26.82
CA GLU A 563 14.45 -14.49 26.13
C GLU A 563 14.33 -14.64 24.60
N GLY A 564 13.16 -14.39 23.99
CA GLY A 564 12.92 -14.51 22.54
C GLY A 564 12.86 -13.18 21.78
N ILE A 565 11.93 -12.30 22.15
CA ILE A 565 11.63 -11.07 21.38
C ILE A 565 12.84 -10.14 21.40
N LYS A 566 13.20 -9.56 20.26
CA LYS A 566 14.28 -8.57 20.13
C LYS A 566 13.77 -7.36 19.36
N VAL A 567 13.80 -6.19 19.99
CA VAL A 567 13.42 -4.90 19.39
C VAL A 567 14.61 -3.95 19.51
N GLN A 568 14.87 -3.15 18.47
CA GLN A 568 15.93 -2.14 18.49
C GLN A 568 15.37 -0.76 18.80
N THR A 569 16.11 0.07 19.55
CA THR A 569 15.71 1.47 19.75
C THR A 569 15.88 2.30 18.48
N LYS A 570 14.85 3.09 18.17
CA LYS A 570 14.85 4.09 17.09
C LYS A 570 15.81 5.24 17.43
N GLU A 571 15.93 6.21 16.51
CA GLU A 571 16.52 7.51 16.85
C GLU A 571 15.80 8.16 18.04
N GLY A 572 16.53 8.91 18.87
CA GLY A 572 16.02 9.38 20.17
C GLY A 572 15.96 8.28 21.26
N GLY A 573 16.39 7.04 20.96
CA GLY A 573 16.48 5.96 21.95
C GLY A 573 15.13 5.36 22.36
N TYR A 574 14.05 5.69 21.65
CA TYR A 574 12.71 5.18 21.89
C TYR A 574 12.55 3.73 21.42
N PHE A 575 11.78 2.92 22.15
CA PHE A 575 11.29 1.61 21.69
C PHE A 575 9.80 1.43 22.04
N HIS A 576 9.14 0.57 21.27
CA HIS A 576 7.76 0.13 21.50
C HIS A 576 7.65 -1.36 21.15
N VAL A 577 6.90 -2.12 21.95
CA VAL A 577 6.76 -3.57 21.80
C VAL A 577 5.45 -4.06 22.42
N LEU A 578 4.68 -4.80 21.63
CA LEU A 578 3.45 -5.44 22.12
C LEU A 578 3.79 -6.69 22.94
N LEU A 579 3.10 -6.82 24.08
CA LEU A 579 3.21 -7.90 25.05
C LEU A 579 1.82 -8.21 25.59
N ALA A 580 1.56 -9.48 25.95
CA ALA A 580 0.36 -9.85 26.71
C ALA A 580 0.33 -9.15 28.08
N PRO A 581 -0.84 -8.98 28.72
CA PRO A 581 -0.93 -8.49 30.09
C PRO A 581 -0.27 -9.46 31.08
N GLY A 582 0.61 -8.97 31.94
CA GLY A 582 1.40 -9.81 32.87
C GLY A 582 2.73 -9.19 33.31
N VAL A 583 3.57 -9.96 34.01
CA VAL A 583 4.94 -9.55 34.37
C VAL A 583 5.92 -10.02 33.31
N HIS A 584 6.74 -9.10 32.78
CA HIS A 584 7.73 -9.36 31.75
C HIS A 584 9.13 -8.96 32.18
N ASN A 585 10.12 -9.77 31.80
CA ASN A 585 11.54 -9.52 32.05
C ASN A 585 12.15 -8.81 30.84
N ILE A 586 12.77 -7.65 31.06
CA ILE A 586 13.50 -6.87 30.06
C ILE A 586 15.01 -7.03 30.29
N ILE A 587 15.75 -7.30 29.21
CA ILE A 587 17.21 -7.22 29.19
C ILE A 587 17.61 -6.25 28.07
N ALA A 588 18.23 -5.13 28.42
CA ALA A 588 18.75 -4.17 27.45
C ALA A 588 20.25 -4.40 27.21
N ILE A 589 20.66 -4.43 25.94
CA ILE A 589 22.04 -4.63 25.49
C ILE A 589 22.43 -3.49 24.53
N ALA A 590 23.58 -2.86 24.72
CA ALA A 590 24.12 -1.83 23.82
C ALA A 590 25.66 -1.84 23.82
N ASP A 591 26.27 -1.62 22.65
CA ASP A 591 27.73 -1.67 22.50
C ASP A 591 28.44 -0.61 23.34
N GLY A 592 29.41 -1.04 24.15
CA GLY A 592 30.14 -0.17 25.09
C GLY A 592 29.42 0.09 26.42
N TYR A 593 28.28 -0.55 26.68
CA TYR A 593 27.52 -0.41 27.92
C TYR A 593 27.27 -1.78 28.60
N GLN A 594 27.14 -1.77 29.93
CA GLN A 594 26.83 -2.96 30.71
C GLN A 594 25.34 -3.30 30.59
N GLN A 595 25.02 -4.58 30.35
CA GLN A 595 23.65 -5.06 30.17
C GLN A 595 22.77 -4.70 31.37
N GLN A 596 21.56 -4.19 31.11
CA GLN A 596 20.62 -3.78 32.15
C GLN A 596 19.45 -4.78 32.22
N HIS A 597 19.10 -5.19 33.44
CA HIS A 597 17.94 -6.03 33.71
C HIS A 597 16.84 -5.19 34.34
N SER A 598 15.59 -5.41 33.95
CA SER A 598 14.42 -4.71 34.51
C SER A 598 13.19 -5.60 34.42
N GLN A 599 12.17 -5.29 35.22
CA GLN A 599 10.85 -5.93 35.13
C GLN A 599 9.78 -4.87 34.89
N VAL A 600 8.76 -5.23 34.13
CA VAL A 600 7.60 -4.39 33.85
C VAL A 600 6.33 -5.21 34.02
N PHE A 601 5.28 -4.58 34.55
CA PHE A 601 3.93 -5.13 34.54
C PHE A 601 3.15 -4.49 33.41
N VAL A 602 2.58 -5.32 32.53
CA VAL A 602 1.82 -4.90 31.35
C VAL A 602 0.33 -4.93 31.68
N HIS A 603 -0.32 -3.78 31.51
CA HIS A 603 -1.75 -3.59 31.75
C HIS A 603 -2.59 -4.00 30.52
N HIS A 604 -3.84 -4.41 30.75
CA HIS A 604 -4.80 -4.77 29.69
C HIS A 604 -5.45 -3.56 28.98
N ASP A 605 -5.40 -2.40 29.62
CA ASP A 605 -6.18 -1.19 29.32
C ASP A 605 -5.29 0.04 29.08
N ALA A 606 -3.98 -0.06 29.31
CA ALA A 606 -3.05 1.06 29.22
C ALA A 606 -1.66 0.61 28.73
N ALA A 607 -0.93 1.56 28.13
CA ALA A 607 0.48 1.41 27.80
C ALA A 607 1.35 1.40 29.07
N SER A 608 2.46 0.68 29.03
CA SER A 608 3.39 0.58 30.18
C SER A 608 4.72 1.25 29.84
N SER A 609 5.03 2.37 30.50
CA SER A 609 6.21 3.19 30.21
C SER A 609 7.43 2.76 31.03
N VAL A 610 8.59 2.60 30.38
CA VAL A 610 9.87 2.22 31.02
C VAL A 610 11.01 3.14 30.57
N VAL A 611 11.81 3.62 31.52
CA VAL A 611 13.08 4.32 31.21
C VAL A 611 14.25 3.45 31.65
N ILE A 612 15.11 3.10 30.69
CA ILE A 612 16.28 2.25 30.92
C ILE A 612 17.53 3.13 30.86
N VAL A 613 18.33 3.11 31.93
CA VAL A 613 19.58 3.90 32.03
C VAL A 613 20.77 2.96 31.96
N PHE A 614 21.64 3.17 30.98
CA PHE A 614 22.83 2.36 30.76
C PHE A 614 24.08 2.93 31.47
N ASP A 615 24.82 1.99 32.07
CA ASP A 615 26.16 2.21 32.60
C ASP A 615 27.22 1.93 31.53
N THR A 616 28.14 2.86 31.30
CA THR A 616 29.28 2.67 30.39
C THR A 616 30.20 1.56 30.91
N ASP A 617 30.54 0.56 30.09
CA ASP A 617 31.46 -0.48 30.54
C ASP A 617 32.90 0.05 30.59
N ASN A 618 33.43 0.21 31.79
CA ASN A 618 34.78 0.71 32.03
C ASN A 618 35.87 -0.37 31.83
N ARG A 619 35.67 -1.26 30.85
CA ARG A 619 36.57 -2.37 30.53
C ARG A 619 37.07 -2.28 29.08
N ILE A 620 38.35 -2.58 28.89
CA ILE A 620 39.01 -2.66 27.58
C ILE A 620 39.78 -3.99 27.56
N PHE A 621 39.50 -4.85 26.57
CA PHE A 621 39.99 -6.24 26.53
C PHE A 621 39.74 -7.03 27.83
N GLY A 622 38.61 -6.79 28.49
CA GLY A 622 38.23 -7.43 29.77
C GLY A 622 38.93 -6.87 31.02
N LEU A 623 39.92 -5.98 30.87
CA LEU A 623 40.64 -5.34 31.96
C LEU A 623 40.08 -3.94 32.27
N PRO A 624 40.20 -3.41 33.51
CA PRO A 624 39.77 -2.05 33.83
C PRO A 624 40.44 -1.00 32.94
N ARG A 625 39.67 -0.01 32.47
CA ARG A 625 40.15 1.07 31.59
C ARG A 625 41.34 1.82 32.19
N GLU A 626 41.33 2.07 33.49
CA GLU A 626 42.45 2.68 34.22
C GLU A 626 43.73 1.83 34.15
N LEU A 627 43.62 0.50 34.26
CA LEU A 627 44.75 -0.42 34.14
C LEU A 627 45.32 -0.40 32.71
N VAL A 628 44.46 -0.42 31.69
CA VAL A 628 44.90 -0.39 30.29
C VAL A 628 45.56 0.95 29.93
N VAL A 629 45.01 2.08 30.41
CA VAL A 629 45.58 3.41 30.20
C VAL A 629 46.89 3.61 30.97
N THR A 630 46.98 3.15 32.22
CA THR A 630 48.23 3.25 33.00
C THR A 630 49.33 2.35 32.47
N VAL A 631 49.02 1.10 32.06
CA VAL A 631 50.00 0.20 31.45
C VAL A 631 50.48 0.74 30.10
N SER A 632 49.59 1.21 29.21
CA SER A 632 50.00 1.78 27.92
C SER A 632 50.76 3.11 28.07
N GLY A 633 50.37 3.96 29.03
CA GLY A 633 51.14 5.16 29.39
C GLY A 633 52.53 4.83 29.95
N ALA A 634 52.64 3.80 30.78
CA ALA A 634 53.90 3.33 31.34
C ALA A 634 54.82 2.70 30.28
N THR A 635 54.30 1.88 29.36
CA THR A 635 55.13 1.30 28.28
C THR A 635 55.59 2.36 27.30
N MET A 636 54.74 3.32 26.91
CA MET A 636 55.16 4.47 26.09
C MET A 636 56.21 5.33 26.81
N SER A 637 56.05 5.58 28.11
CA SER A 637 57.04 6.30 28.91
C SER A 637 58.38 5.56 29.01
N ALA A 638 58.34 4.22 29.17
CA ALA A 638 59.54 3.37 29.17
C ALA A 638 60.22 3.29 27.79
N LEU A 639 59.46 3.30 26.69
CA LEU A 639 60.00 3.38 25.32
C LEU A 639 60.68 4.73 25.06
N ILE A 640 60.08 5.84 25.52
CA ILE A 640 60.70 7.17 25.45
C ILE A 640 61.96 7.24 26.32
N LEU A 641 61.91 6.76 27.57
CA LEU A 641 63.06 6.73 28.46
C LEU A 641 64.19 5.85 27.92
N THR A 642 63.90 4.68 27.36
CA THR A 642 64.93 3.83 26.75
C THR A 642 65.50 4.44 25.47
N ALA A 643 64.69 5.11 24.64
CA ALA A 643 65.19 5.88 23.50
C ALA A 643 66.11 7.03 23.94
N CYS A 644 65.76 7.77 25.00
CA CYS A 644 66.61 8.81 25.58
C CYS A 644 67.90 8.25 26.21
N ILE A 645 67.84 7.08 26.87
CA ILE A 645 69.03 6.40 27.41
C ILE A 645 69.94 5.92 26.26
N ILE A 646 69.38 5.36 25.18
CA ILE A 646 70.13 4.99 23.98
C ILE A 646 70.79 6.23 23.34
N TRP A 647 70.05 7.34 23.21
CA TRP A 647 70.59 8.62 22.73
C TRP A 647 71.77 9.10 23.58
N CYS A 648 71.64 9.09 24.90
CA CYS A 648 72.70 9.49 25.83
C CYS A 648 73.91 8.55 25.78
N ILE A 649 73.71 7.23 25.66
CA ILE A 649 74.81 6.27 25.50
C ILE A 649 75.53 6.49 24.16
N CYS A 650 74.79 6.76 23.09
CA CYS A 650 75.35 7.09 21.77
C CYS A 650 76.14 8.41 21.79
N SER A 651 75.65 9.47 22.45
CA SER A 651 76.37 10.75 22.54
C SER A 651 77.63 10.65 23.42
N ILE A 652 77.56 9.94 24.55
CA ILE A 652 78.73 9.65 25.40
C ILE A 652 79.78 8.84 24.63
N LYS A 653 79.36 7.86 23.83
CA LYS A 653 80.28 7.05 23.00
C LYS A 653 80.89 7.87 21.85
N SER A 654 80.14 8.81 21.28
CA SER A 654 80.63 9.77 20.26
C SER A 654 81.70 10.72 20.82
N ASN A 655 81.50 11.25 22.03
CA ASN A 655 82.45 12.17 22.67
C ASN A 655 83.79 11.54 23.08
N ARG A 656 83.95 10.20 23.09
CA ARG A 656 85.24 9.55 23.38
C ARG A 656 86.18 9.42 22.18
N HIS A 657 85.83 9.96 21.01
CA HIS A 657 86.64 9.94 19.78
C HIS A 657 87.11 11.32 19.29
N LYS A 658 86.99 12.38 20.10
CA LYS A 658 87.35 13.77 19.73
C LYS A 658 88.51 14.37 20.53
N ASP A 659 89.60 13.61 20.69
CA ASP A 659 90.94 14.14 20.99
C ASP A 659 91.99 13.14 20.47
N GLY A 660 92.97 13.58 19.67
CA GLY A 660 94.01 12.64 19.19
C GLY A 660 94.72 12.85 17.84
N PHE A 661 94.76 14.06 17.25
CA PHE A 661 95.62 14.40 16.08
C PHE A 661 95.32 13.64 14.75
N HIS A 662 95.81 14.03 13.56
CA HIS A 662 96.68 15.15 13.14
C HIS A 662 96.15 15.74 11.81
N ARG A 663 96.39 17.04 11.55
CA ARG A 663 96.15 17.66 10.23
C ARG A 663 97.21 17.21 9.20
N LEU A 664 96.81 16.92 7.95
CA LEU A 664 97.46 17.49 6.76
C LEU A 664 96.61 17.39 5.47
N ARG A 665 96.24 18.56 4.93
CA ARG A 665 96.07 18.89 3.50
C ARG A 665 95.23 17.96 2.61
N GLN A 666 93.97 18.32 2.42
CA GLN A 666 93.19 18.01 1.21
C GLN A 666 92.74 19.32 0.54
N HIS A 667 92.45 19.29 -0.76
CA HIS A 667 92.17 20.51 -1.53
C HIS A 667 90.78 21.08 -1.27
N HIS A 668 90.68 22.40 -1.39
CA HIS A 668 89.45 23.17 -1.45
C HIS A 668 89.11 23.40 -2.92
N ASP A 669 87.84 23.19 -3.27
CA ASP A 669 87.05 23.99 -4.21
C ASP A 669 85.56 23.68 -3.91
N GLU A 670 84.70 24.68 -4.05
CA GLU A 670 83.26 24.58 -3.77
C GLU A 670 82.48 24.59 -5.09
N TYR A 671 81.49 23.71 -5.25
CA TYR A 671 80.06 24.04 -5.45
C TYR A 671 79.21 22.81 -5.85
N GLU A 672 77.91 22.94 -5.56
CA GLU A 672 76.67 22.21 -5.93
C GLU A 672 76.69 21.20 -7.13
N ASP A 673 75.82 20.19 -7.23
CA ASP A 673 74.49 20.05 -6.58
C ASP A 673 73.95 18.60 -6.38
N GLU A 674 72.81 18.54 -5.70
CA GLU A 674 71.81 17.49 -5.36
C GLU A 674 71.70 16.17 -6.18
N ILE A 675 71.38 15.04 -5.48
CA ILE A 675 70.31 14.03 -5.75
C ILE A 675 70.61 12.54 -5.33
N ARG A 676 69.57 11.92 -4.70
CA ARG A 676 69.25 10.48 -4.47
C ARG A 676 69.96 9.65 -3.39
N MET A 677 69.11 8.84 -2.72
CA MET A 677 69.47 7.79 -1.75
C MET A 677 69.42 6.38 -2.39
N MET A 678 70.17 5.44 -1.81
CA MET A 678 69.96 3.97 -1.85
C MET A 678 70.21 3.45 -0.42
N SER A 679 69.34 2.61 0.17
CA SER A 679 69.42 1.13 0.17
C SER A 679 70.66 0.59 0.92
N THR A 680 70.60 -0.36 1.86
CA THR A 680 69.76 -1.58 1.93
C THR A 680 69.39 -2.02 3.37
N GLY A 681 68.40 -2.91 3.50
CA GLY A 681 68.16 -3.79 4.66
C GLY A 681 68.60 -5.24 4.39
N SER A 682 68.52 -6.13 5.39
CA SER A 682 69.16 -7.47 5.34
C SER A 682 68.30 -8.63 5.86
N LYS A 683 68.37 -9.81 5.21
CA LYS A 683 68.64 -11.16 5.80
C LYS A 683 68.43 -12.34 4.82
N LYS A 684 69.02 -13.51 5.14
CA LYS A 684 68.71 -14.85 4.58
C LYS A 684 67.53 -15.48 5.37
N SER A 685 66.61 -16.32 4.87
CA SER A 685 66.57 -17.32 3.77
C SER A 685 67.06 -18.74 4.14
N LEU A 686 66.17 -19.73 3.96
CA LEU A 686 66.40 -21.18 3.92
C LEU A 686 65.23 -21.88 3.17
N LEU A 687 65.53 -22.49 2.00
CA LEU A 687 64.94 -23.70 1.37
C LEU A 687 63.39 -23.79 1.11
N SER A 688 62.90 -24.36 -0.01
CA SER A 688 63.54 -24.87 -1.25
C SER A 688 62.51 -25.30 -2.33
N HIS A 689 62.87 -25.13 -3.62
CA HIS A 689 62.28 -25.69 -4.86
C HIS A 689 60.81 -25.33 -5.22
N GLU A 690 60.34 -25.38 -6.48
CA GLU A 690 60.92 -25.11 -7.84
C GLU A 690 59.78 -25.14 -8.91
N PHE A 691 60.05 -24.71 -10.16
CA PHE A 691 59.15 -24.64 -11.34
C PHE A 691 58.06 -23.53 -11.26
N GLN A 692 57.88 -22.61 -12.23
CA GLN A 692 57.68 -22.68 -13.70
C GLN A 692 56.31 -23.24 -14.12
N ASP A 693 55.58 -22.74 -15.14
CA ASP A 693 55.53 -21.48 -15.92
C ASP A 693 54.07 -21.41 -16.54
N GLU A 694 53.59 -20.64 -17.54
CA GLU A 694 54.10 -19.77 -18.63
C GLU A 694 53.07 -18.62 -18.93
N THR A 695 53.55 -17.46 -19.44
CA THR A 695 52.86 -16.41 -20.27
C THR A 695 51.53 -15.76 -19.76
N ASP A 696 50.97 -14.66 -20.28
CA ASP A 696 51.02 -14.00 -21.61
C ASP A 696 51.03 -12.45 -21.60
N THR A 697 51.11 -11.86 -22.80
CA THR A 697 51.59 -10.50 -23.12
C THR A 697 50.58 -9.34 -23.07
N GLU A 698 51.19 -8.14 -23.04
CA GLU A 698 50.73 -6.81 -23.48
C GLU A 698 49.71 -6.77 -24.64
N GLU A 699 48.81 -5.77 -24.62
CA GLU A 699 48.76 -4.73 -25.68
C GLU A 699 47.95 -3.48 -25.25
N GLU A 700 48.25 -2.32 -25.85
CA GLU A 700 47.40 -1.11 -25.80
C GLU A 700 46.43 -1.08 -26.99
N THR A 701 45.34 -0.30 -26.93
CA THR A 701 45.19 0.94 -27.76
C THR A 701 43.75 1.52 -27.87
N LEU A 702 43.72 2.84 -28.09
CA LEU A 702 42.79 3.59 -28.96
C LEU A 702 41.36 3.93 -28.53
N TYR A 703 40.73 4.75 -29.38
CA TYR A 703 39.72 5.77 -29.09
C TYR A 703 38.47 5.63 -30.00
N SER A 704 37.36 6.28 -29.60
CA SER A 704 36.15 6.49 -30.40
C SER A 704 35.26 5.23 -30.57
N SER A 705 33.96 5.33 -30.89
CA SER A 705 33.13 6.51 -31.20
C SER A 705 31.75 6.46 -30.55
N LYS A 706 30.96 7.55 -30.67
CA LYS A 706 29.52 7.54 -30.37
C LYS A 706 28.79 6.52 -31.24
N HIS A 707 27.67 6.00 -30.74
CA HIS A 707 26.40 6.28 -31.40
C HIS A 707 25.23 6.46 -30.43
#